data_AF-A0A538C7L2-F1
#
_entry.id   AF-A0A538C7L2-F1
#
_cell.length_a   1.000
_cell.length_b   1.000
_cell.length_c   1.000
_cell.angle_alpha   90.00
_cell.angle_beta   90.00
_cell.angle_gamma   90.00
#
_symmetry.space_group_name_H-M   'P 1'
#
loop_
_entity.id
_entity.type
_entity.pdbx_description
1 polymer ?
#
loop_
_entity_poly.entity_id
_entity_poly.type
_entity_poly.pdbx_seq_one_letter_code
_entity_poly.pdbx_strand_id
1 'polypeptide(L)'
;MGIRGRSAKALCTSWLAGLALLALAQTASAASSLPKKQGTAPRPGPAVLYEPLAISPELTNAPRSGWTAKPILISGASAYRKGEFLYQGYVYDDHGAKEATDPSNPMHSPGGDSSGGDLFSAPDGTYDYPSGPGYDENAANLIELRVKPFSRLTAFRVTFNTLEDPNLIATAIAIGGTEGVSHPFPFGANVSAPAQYFLTIHGTTAVLTDAVSGNPVPGPAPSVSVDLERHQITVKVLHSEWNPGSSTVRLAAAAGLWDAANGRYLLPGAERSETKGGGGGEAPNPPAFYDVAFRFNAQEPVPGTPSPSTTSDPAWWRESAQSKALASGDISQFHAEVDFEKLLGKINDDMPGGPTGVPQSGVFDRISASHFSPGQGADYATGGCGSSAGCIGAMRGQLLPYAIYVPSGSAPASGYGLTLLLHSLSANYNQFEGSRNQSEFGNRGAGSIVITPSGRGPDGWYYDHAGADTFEVWADVAAHYHLNPSFTDIAGYSMGGYGTYKFSTQFPDLFAKAQPTVGPPALGIWSPPAEPTGGLRSLTQRMLASVRNVPFLIWDEETDELVPITGVREQVKRFDELGYRYEFDEFHAGDHLTLAINDEYGPAAEFLGTDTVQPNPTHVSYAYNPTMDFAADGTAAGHAYWLYALSLRNGSGTAPLGSADVRSEGFGVGDAPASETQAGAGALTGGQIPAIPFTSQTKTWGAAPQAPKHNALDIAATNISAMTIDAKRAKVSCQATLNVTTDGPLTVTLADCPGAKGETVTQSFG
;
A
#
# COMPACT_ATOMS: atom_id res chain seq x y z
N MET A 1 69.65 3.43 17.54
CA MET A 1 70.43 4.29 18.47
C MET A 1 70.57 5.66 17.82
N GLY A 2 70.05 6.72 18.45
CA GLY A 2 70.35 8.15 18.17
C GLY A 2 69.80 8.76 16.87
N ILE A 3 68.65 9.46 16.80
CA ILE A 3 68.23 10.76 17.40
C ILE A 3 68.58 11.98 16.53
N ARG A 4 67.49 12.61 16.03
CA ARG A 4 67.15 14.05 15.83
C ARG A 4 68.07 14.91 14.96
N GLY A 5 67.57 15.80 14.12
CA GLY A 5 66.22 16.35 13.91
C GLY A 5 66.37 17.77 13.36
N ARG A 6 65.36 18.30 12.65
CA ARG A 6 65.01 19.74 12.61
C ARG A 6 63.82 20.00 11.70
N SER A 7 63.01 20.95 12.18
CA SER A 7 61.79 21.51 11.65
C SER A 7 61.95 22.16 10.28
N ALA A 8 60.90 22.06 9.45
CA ALA A 8 60.74 22.89 8.25
C ALA A 8 59.31 23.45 8.18
N LYS A 9 59.23 24.77 7.98
CA LYS A 9 58.05 25.52 7.56
C LYS A 9 57.74 25.21 6.09
N ALA A 10 56.47 25.06 5.72
CA ALA A 10 55.95 25.30 4.37
C ALA A 10 54.43 25.58 4.49
N LEU A 11 54.01 26.84 4.31
CA LEU A 11 53.41 27.39 3.10
C LEU A 11 52.01 26.85 2.76
N CYS A 12 51.03 27.71 3.00
CA CYS A 12 49.75 27.82 2.30
C CYS A 12 49.90 27.61 0.78
N THR A 13 49.05 26.76 0.19
CA THR A 13 48.06 27.15 -0.83
C THR A 13 47.19 25.95 -1.25
N SER A 14 45.89 26.24 -1.47
CA SER A 14 44.90 25.53 -2.31
C SER A 14 44.44 24.11 -1.92
N TRP A 15 43.42 24.04 -1.05
CA TRP A 15 42.41 22.97 -1.02
C TRP A 15 41.02 23.62 -0.96
N LEU A 16 40.47 23.99 -2.12
CA LEU A 16 39.12 24.58 -2.22
C LEU A 16 38.35 24.11 -3.48
N ALA A 17 38.67 22.92 -4.00
CA ALA A 17 37.94 22.30 -5.11
C ALA A 17 37.81 20.79 -4.86
N GLY A 18 36.96 20.41 -3.91
CA GLY A 18 36.69 18.99 -3.59
C GLY A 18 35.39 18.69 -2.86
N LEU A 19 34.67 19.70 -2.37
CA LEU A 19 33.46 19.50 -1.53
C LEU A 19 32.15 19.98 -2.17
N ALA A 20 32.17 20.41 -3.44
CA ALA A 20 30.98 20.86 -4.18
C ALA A 20 30.48 19.87 -5.25
N LEU A 21 31.09 18.68 -5.36
CA LEU A 21 30.75 17.66 -6.38
C LEU A 21 30.02 16.42 -5.83
N LEU A 22 29.76 16.34 -4.53
CA LEU A 22 28.99 15.24 -3.91
C LEU A 22 27.51 15.57 -3.65
N ALA A 23 27.09 16.82 -3.85
CA ALA A 23 25.68 17.24 -3.68
C ALA A 23 24.92 17.44 -5.00
N LEU A 24 25.55 17.17 -6.15
CA LEU A 24 24.96 17.33 -7.49
C LEU A 24 24.96 16.03 -8.32
N ALA A 25 25.32 14.89 -7.72
CA ALA A 25 25.30 13.58 -8.38
C ALA A 25 23.97 12.82 -8.25
N GLN A 26 22.96 13.33 -7.52
CA GLN A 26 21.63 12.68 -7.45
C GLN A 26 20.73 12.95 -8.66
N THR A 27 21.18 13.73 -9.65
CA THR A 27 20.40 13.98 -10.88
C THR A 27 21.00 13.32 -12.13
N ALA A 28 22.07 12.54 -11.97
CA ALA A 28 22.67 11.77 -13.07
C ALA A 28 22.23 10.31 -12.98
N SER A 29 21.11 10.00 -13.67
CA SER A 29 20.61 8.66 -13.94
C SER A 29 20.28 7.80 -12.71
N ALA A 30 19.14 8.10 -12.06
CA ALA A 30 18.34 7.00 -11.52
C ALA A 30 18.07 6.05 -12.69
N ALA A 31 18.79 4.93 -12.75
CA ALA A 31 18.34 3.82 -13.56
C ALA A 31 16.91 3.53 -13.08
N SER A 32 15.92 3.69 -13.97
CA SER A 32 14.50 3.47 -13.67
C SER A 32 14.35 2.25 -12.75
N SER A 33 13.89 2.48 -11.53
CA SER A 33 13.58 1.43 -10.55
C SER A 33 12.32 0.63 -10.93
N LEU A 34 11.62 1.07 -11.99
CA LEU A 34 10.57 0.32 -12.66
C LEU A 34 11.11 -0.45 -13.89
N PRO A 35 10.44 -1.55 -14.29
CA PRO A 35 10.77 -2.29 -15.51
C PRO A 35 10.82 -1.37 -16.75
N LYS A 36 11.85 -1.56 -17.58
CA LYS A 36 12.06 -0.72 -18.77
C LYS A 36 11.32 -1.26 -19.98
N LYS A 37 10.88 -0.36 -20.86
CA LYS A 37 10.37 -0.74 -22.19
C LYS A 37 11.47 -1.46 -22.97
N GLN A 38 11.15 -2.61 -23.54
CA GLN A 38 12.06 -3.38 -24.40
C GLN A 38 11.46 -3.53 -25.80
N GLY A 39 12.20 -3.09 -26.81
CA GLY A 39 11.74 -3.12 -28.20
C GLY A 39 10.49 -2.27 -28.41
N THR A 40 9.55 -2.81 -29.17
CA THR A 40 8.26 -2.19 -29.54
C THR A 40 7.12 -2.53 -28.59
N ALA A 41 7.20 -3.67 -27.89
CA ALA A 41 6.18 -4.09 -26.93
C ALA A 41 5.95 -3.04 -25.82
N PRO A 42 4.76 -3.01 -25.20
CA PRO A 42 4.50 -2.21 -24.01
C PRO A 42 5.53 -2.45 -22.89
N ARG A 43 5.57 -1.53 -21.92
CA ARG A 43 6.34 -1.78 -20.69
C ARG A 43 5.67 -2.94 -19.93
N PRO A 44 6.43 -3.81 -19.23
CA PRO A 44 5.85 -4.90 -18.43
C PRO A 44 4.79 -4.40 -17.45
N GLY A 45 3.68 -5.10 -17.29
CA GLY A 45 2.59 -4.63 -16.41
C GLY A 45 1.65 -3.57 -17.00
N PRO A 46 0.77 -3.00 -16.14
CA PRO A 46 -0.25 -2.03 -16.55
C PRO A 46 0.32 -0.63 -16.79
N ALA A 47 -0.45 0.23 -17.46
CA ALA A 47 -0.03 1.59 -17.79
C ALA A 47 0.12 2.47 -16.53
N VAL A 48 -0.80 2.32 -15.57
CA VAL A 48 -0.85 3.12 -14.33
C VAL A 48 0.43 3.01 -13.49
N LEU A 49 1.13 1.87 -13.53
CA LEU A 49 2.43 1.66 -12.87
C LEU A 49 3.50 2.68 -13.29
N TYR A 50 3.32 3.30 -14.46
CA TYR A 50 4.30 4.17 -15.07
C TYR A 50 3.83 5.61 -15.29
N GLU A 51 2.66 5.94 -14.77
CA GLU A 51 2.18 7.31 -14.76
C GLU A 51 3.02 8.14 -13.78
N PRO A 52 3.18 9.45 -14.03
CA PRO A 52 3.72 10.33 -12.99
C PRO A 52 2.92 10.16 -11.70
N LEU A 53 3.57 10.19 -10.53
CA LEU A 53 2.85 10.11 -9.26
C LEU A 53 1.77 11.18 -9.19
N ALA A 54 0.59 10.80 -8.67
CA ALA A 54 -0.48 11.75 -8.43
C ALA A 54 -0.03 12.82 -7.42
N ILE A 55 -0.65 13.98 -7.52
CA ILE A 55 -0.43 15.08 -6.59
C ILE A 55 -1.77 15.37 -5.92
N SER A 56 -1.83 15.14 -4.61
CA SER A 56 -2.98 15.54 -3.81
C SER A 56 -2.83 17.00 -3.34
N PRO A 57 -3.87 17.85 -3.45
CA PRO A 57 -3.86 19.20 -2.90
C PRO A 57 -3.47 19.27 -1.42
N GLU A 58 -3.92 18.31 -0.60
CA GLU A 58 -3.67 18.19 0.84
C GLU A 58 -2.18 18.17 1.17
N LEU A 59 -1.38 17.56 0.29
CA LEU A 59 0.08 17.45 0.42
C LEU A 59 0.85 18.64 -0.21
N THR A 60 0.13 19.64 -0.75
CA THR A 60 0.73 20.84 -1.37
C THR A 60 0.74 22.06 -0.45
N ASN A 61 1.48 23.09 -0.85
CA ASN A 61 1.48 24.38 -0.17
C ASN A 61 0.84 25.43 -1.08
N ALA A 62 -0.13 26.18 -0.55
CA ALA A 62 -0.74 27.28 -1.30
C ALA A 62 0.31 28.33 -1.70
N PRO A 63 0.23 28.92 -2.90
CA PRO A 63 1.16 29.95 -3.34
C PRO A 63 1.22 31.12 -2.35
N ARG A 64 2.43 31.60 -2.04
CA ARG A 64 2.67 32.74 -1.11
C ARG A 64 2.14 32.54 0.32
N SER A 65 1.77 31.31 0.71
CA SER A 65 1.36 30.98 2.08
C SER A 65 2.48 31.13 3.11
N GLY A 66 3.74 31.08 2.66
CA GLY A 66 4.92 31.03 3.51
C GLY A 66 5.38 29.62 3.85
N TRP A 67 4.57 28.58 3.56
CA TRP A 67 4.94 27.17 3.68
C TRP A 67 5.72 26.69 2.45
N THR A 68 6.81 25.94 2.67
CA THR A 68 7.77 25.58 1.60
C THR A 68 8.40 24.21 1.77
N ALA A 69 8.26 23.57 2.93
CA ALA A 69 8.73 22.22 3.15
C ALA A 69 7.90 21.21 2.34
N LYS A 70 8.56 20.15 1.87
CA LYS A 70 7.88 18.98 1.31
C LYS A 70 7.36 18.10 2.46
N PRO A 71 6.20 17.44 2.29
CA PRO A 71 5.71 16.46 3.26
C PRO A 71 6.70 15.30 3.45
N ILE A 72 6.59 14.60 4.57
CA ILE A 72 7.37 13.41 4.95
C ILE A 72 6.93 12.18 4.15
N LEU A 73 5.63 12.02 3.92
CA LEU A 73 4.96 10.88 3.28
C LEU A 73 5.10 9.56 4.04
N ILE A 74 5.33 9.65 5.35
CA ILE A 74 5.38 8.52 6.28
C ILE A 74 4.52 8.89 7.49
N SER A 75 3.58 8.02 7.84
CA SER A 75 2.70 8.19 8.98
C SER A 75 3.46 7.99 10.29
N GLY A 76 3.02 8.68 11.34
CA GLY A 76 3.62 8.58 12.66
C GLY A 76 5.07 9.04 12.73
N ALA A 77 5.44 10.06 11.95
CA ALA A 77 6.80 10.58 11.88
C ALA A 77 6.85 12.11 11.90
N SER A 78 7.98 12.66 12.32
CA SER A 78 8.25 14.10 12.29
C SER A 78 9.61 14.45 11.69
N ALA A 79 9.74 15.69 11.22
CA ALA A 79 10.97 16.23 10.63
C ALA A 79 11.04 17.76 10.76
N TYR A 80 12.26 18.28 10.74
CA TYR A 80 12.54 19.70 10.53
C TYR A 80 12.95 19.92 9.08
N ARG A 81 12.30 20.84 8.37
CA ARG A 81 12.64 21.14 6.97
C ARG A 81 12.42 22.62 6.67
N LYS A 82 13.45 23.32 6.19
CA LYS A 82 13.38 24.72 5.73
C LYS A 82 12.76 25.69 6.75
N GLY A 83 12.96 25.44 8.04
CA GLY A 83 12.42 26.24 9.14
C GLY A 83 10.95 25.93 9.47
N GLU A 84 10.45 24.78 9.04
CA GLU A 84 9.16 24.20 9.42
C GLU A 84 9.42 22.92 10.22
N PHE A 85 8.65 22.72 11.29
CA PHE A 85 8.48 21.41 11.91
C PHE A 85 7.26 20.77 11.25
N LEU A 86 7.35 19.48 10.95
CA LEU A 86 6.30 18.70 10.33
C LEU A 86 6.07 17.45 11.19
N TYR A 87 4.81 17.14 11.46
CA TYR A 87 4.34 15.83 11.90
C TYR A 87 3.32 15.34 10.87
N GLN A 88 3.36 14.07 10.50
CA GLN A 88 2.29 13.44 9.72
C GLN A 88 1.66 12.28 10.49
N GLY A 89 0.34 12.31 10.57
CA GLY A 89 -0.49 11.29 11.22
C GLY A 89 -0.72 10.08 10.33
N TYR A 90 -1.48 9.13 10.84
CA TYR A 90 -1.97 7.98 10.08
C TYR A 90 -3.24 8.39 9.33
N VAL A 91 -3.60 7.58 8.32
CA VAL A 91 -4.72 7.88 7.42
C VAL A 91 -5.86 6.92 7.77
N TYR A 92 -7.07 7.44 7.95
CA TYR A 92 -8.29 6.69 8.33
C TYR A 92 -8.26 6.04 9.72
N ASP A 93 -7.54 6.60 10.68
CA ASP A 93 -7.34 6.00 12.01
C ASP A 93 -7.96 6.83 13.16
N ASP A 94 -8.96 7.61 12.80
CA ASP A 94 -9.66 8.56 13.64
C ASP A 94 -10.87 7.92 14.36
N HIS A 95 -10.69 6.73 14.92
CA HIS A 95 -11.74 5.94 15.58
C HIS A 95 -11.95 6.29 17.07
N GLY A 96 -11.28 7.34 17.56
CA GLY A 96 -11.53 7.91 18.89
C GLY A 96 -11.20 6.98 20.06
N ALA A 97 -11.91 7.18 21.18
CA ALA A 97 -11.67 6.42 22.42
C ALA A 97 -12.20 4.99 22.33
N LYS A 98 -11.55 4.07 23.07
CA LYS A 98 -12.06 2.70 23.27
C LYS A 98 -13.09 2.67 24.40
N GLU A 99 -14.35 2.94 24.07
CA GLU A 99 -15.49 2.94 24.99
C GLU A 99 -16.37 1.69 24.75
N ALA A 100 -17.61 1.87 24.29
CA ALA A 100 -18.50 0.78 23.90
C ALA A 100 -18.92 0.98 22.44
N THR A 101 -18.74 -0.07 21.65
CA THR A 101 -19.07 -0.14 20.23
C THR A 101 -20.51 0.30 19.94
N ASP A 102 -20.67 1.16 18.93
CA ASP A 102 -21.97 1.44 18.32
C ASP A 102 -22.46 0.21 17.53
N PRO A 103 -23.59 -0.42 17.91
CA PRO A 103 -24.14 -1.55 17.16
C PRO A 103 -24.59 -1.20 15.74
N SER A 104 -24.77 0.09 15.43
CA SER A 104 -25.15 0.58 14.10
C SER A 104 -23.96 0.98 13.23
N ASN A 105 -22.72 0.81 13.72
CA ASN A 105 -21.52 1.19 12.97
C ASN A 105 -21.38 0.37 11.68
N PRO A 106 -21.31 1.03 10.51
CA PRO A 106 -21.26 0.36 9.22
C PRO A 106 -20.03 -0.53 9.01
N MET A 107 -18.91 -0.33 9.74
CA MET A 107 -17.73 -1.21 9.68
C MET A 107 -17.96 -2.57 10.37
N HIS A 108 -18.92 -2.69 11.28
CA HIS A 108 -19.30 -3.99 11.87
C HIS A 108 -20.24 -4.80 10.97
N SER A 109 -20.74 -4.20 9.89
CA SER A 109 -21.55 -4.87 8.87
C SER A 109 -21.34 -4.19 7.51
N PRO A 110 -20.11 -4.22 6.93
CA PRO A 110 -19.83 -3.52 5.68
C PRO A 110 -20.81 -3.95 4.59
N GLY A 111 -21.42 -2.99 3.89
CA GLY A 111 -22.44 -3.28 2.87
C GLY A 111 -23.76 -3.87 3.37
N GLY A 112 -24.01 -3.87 4.70
CA GLY A 112 -25.26 -4.33 5.32
C GLY A 112 -25.36 -5.84 5.56
N ASP A 113 -24.27 -6.60 5.45
CA ASP A 113 -24.24 -8.02 5.84
C ASP A 113 -23.94 -8.17 7.33
N SER A 114 -24.97 -8.50 8.12
CA SER A 114 -24.84 -8.73 9.57
C SER A 114 -24.03 -9.97 9.95
N SER A 115 -23.59 -10.79 8.98
CA SER A 115 -22.82 -12.00 9.21
C SER A 115 -21.30 -11.84 9.03
N GLY A 116 -20.83 -10.70 8.51
CA GLY A 116 -19.42 -10.40 8.32
C GLY A 116 -19.11 -8.96 8.68
N GLY A 117 -18.55 -8.74 9.88
CA GLY A 117 -17.84 -7.50 10.19
C GLY A 117 -16.38 -7.60 9.72
N ASP A 118 -15.66 -6.48 9.73
CA ASP A 118 -14.21 -6.43 9.50
C ASP A 118 -13.42 -7.08 10.66
N LEU A 119 -13.63 -8.38 10.92
CA LEU A 119 -13.09 -9.11 12.06
C LEU A 119 -11.54 -9.10 12.11
N PHE A 120 -10.88 -8.89 10.96
CA PHE A 120 -9.42 -8.86 10.81
C PHE A 120 -8.85 -7.46 10.56
N SER A 121 -9.68 -6.42 10.61
CA SER A 121 -9.24 -5.03 10.56
C SER A 121 -10.13 -4.12 11.38
N ALA A 122 -10.73 -4.63 12.47
CA ALA A 122 -11.52 -3.78 13.35
C ALA A 122 -10.64 -2.66 13.94
N PRO A 123 -11.14 -1.43 14.02
CA PRO A 123 -10.50 -0.38 14.80
C PRO A 123 -10.48 -0.72 16.28
N ASP A 124 -9.54 -0.12 17.01
CA ASP A 124 -9.48 -0.25 18.46
C ASP A 124 -10.36 0.77 19.17
N GLY A 125 -10.44 1.98 18.60
CA GLY A 125 -11.40 2.99 19.00
C GLY A 125 -12.82 2.57 18.62
N THR A 126 -13.80 2.99 19.41
CA THR A 126 -15.19 2.59 19.22
C THR A 126 -16.04 3.66 18.54
N TYR A 127 -15.49 4.85 18.27
CA TYR A 127 -16.28 5.97 17.78
C TYR A 127 -16.72 5.76 16.34
N ASP A 128 -17.90 6.31 16.07
CA ASP A 128 -18.50 6.34 14.74
C ASP A 128 -18.89 7.79 14.44
N TYR A 129 -18.87 8.17 13.16
CA TYR A 129 -19.25 9.50 12.74
C TYR A 129 -20.77 9.65 12.66
N PRO A 130 -21.28 10.89 12.75
CA PRO A 130 -22.66 11.14 12.37
C PRO A 130 -22.92 10.72 10.92
N SER A 131 -24.10 10.17 10.65
CA SER A 131 -24.48 9.72 9.30
C SER A 131 -24.90 10.84 8.35
N GLY A 132 -24.86 12.10 8.82
CA GLY A 132 -25.18 13.28 8.03
C GLY A 132 -24.06 13.69 7.07
N PRO A 133 -24.33 14.64 6.17
CA PRO A 133 -23.34 15.11 5.20
C PRO A 133 -22.17 15.86 5.86
N GLY A 134 -21.00 15.79 5.22
CA GLY A 134 -19.79 16.56 5.58
C GLY A 134 -18.89 15.93 6.64
N TYR A 135 -19.29 14.78 7.21
CA TYR A 135 -18.45 14.00 8.12
C TYR A 135 -17.65 12.91 7.39
N ASP A 136 -18.26 12.28 6.37
CA ASP A 136 -17.69 11.27 5.47
C ASP A 136 -16.82 10.22 6.19
N GLU A 137 -17.28 9.78 7.36
CA GLU A 137 -16.63 8.79 8.22
C GLU A 137 -15.16 9.13 8.56
N ASN A 138 -14.73 10.40 8.43
CA ASN A 138 -13.28 10.73 8.47
C ASN A 138 -12.94 12.23 8.72
N ALA A 139 -13.92 13.10 9.01
CA ALA A 139 -13.72 14.55 9.07
C ALA A 139 -12.71 15.04 10.13
N ALA A 140 -12.39 14.24 11.14
CA ALA A 140 -11.41 14.61 12.17
C ALA A 140 -10.04 13.95 11.99
N ASN A 141 -9.80 13.18 10.92
CA ASN A 141 -8.48 12.56 10.68
C ASN A 141 -7.41 13.61 10.34
N LEU A 142 -6.42 13.74 11.22
CA LEU A 142 -5.33 14.69 11.15
C LEU A 142 -4.15 14.08 10.38
N ILE A 143 -3.97 14.55 9.15
CA ILE A 143 -2.91 14.07 8.25
C ILE A 143 -1.60 14.79 8.50
N GLU A 144 -1.62 16.07 8.88
CA GLU A 144 -0.41 16.83 9.09
C GLU A 144 -0.59 17.95 10.12
N LEU A 145 0.42 18.15 10.97
CA LEU A 145 0.58 19.37 11.77
C LEU A 145 1.94 19.98 11.49
N ARG A 146 1.96 21.26 11.08
CA ARG A 146 3.18 22.05 10.88
C ARG A 146 3.29 23.24 11.81
N VAL A 147 4.52 23.57 12.18
CA VAL A 147 4.86 24.74 13.00
C VAL A 147 5.91 25.59 12.28
N LYS A 148 5.70 26.91 12.23
CA LYS A 148 6.66 27.85 11.64
C LYS A 148 6.69 29.19 12.38
N PRO A 149 7.86 29.61 12.92
CA PRO A 149 8.02 30.96 13.44
C PRO A 149 8.21 31.97 12.30
N PHE A 150 7.57 33.14 12.46
CA PHE A 150 7.81 34.35 11.68
C PHE A 150 8.36 35.44 12.61
N SER A 151 8.67 36.63 12.09
CA SER A 151 9.29 37.70 12.87
C SER A 151 8.41 38.30 13.97
N ARG A 152 7.08 38.13 13.91
CA ARG A 152 6.12 38.72 14.88
C ARG A 152 5.02 37.74 15.33
N LEU A 153 5.03 36.53 14.82
CA LEU A 153 4.00 35.53 15.06
C LEU A 153 4.57 34.13 14.89
N THR A 154 3.89 33.15 15.46
CA THR A 154 4.09 31.73 15.18
C THR A 154 2.85 31.21 14.47
N ALA A 155 3.02 30.48 13.38
CA ALA A 155 1.93 29.88 12.64
C ALA A 155 1.91 28.37 12.86
N PHE A 156 0.70 27.83 13.00
CA PHE A 156 0.43 26.40 12.93
C PHE A 156 -0.42 26.14 11.67
N ARG A 157 -0.20 25.01 11.02
CA ARG A 157 -1.07 24.49 9.97
C ARG A 157 -1.49 23.07 10.32
N VAL A 158 -2.78 22.81 10.28
CA VAL A 158 -3.36 21.47 10.40
C VAL A 158 -3.94 21.10 9.04
N THR A 159 -3.65 19.90 8.55
CA THR A 159 -4.23 19.32 7.34
C THR A 159 -5.07 18.12 7.74
N PHE A 160 -6.30 18.04 7.22
CA PHE A 160 -7.19 16.89 7.41
C PHE A 160 -7.27 16.04 6.15
N ASN A 161 -7.68 14.79 6.31
CA ASN A 161 -7.98 13.95 5.17
C ASN A 161 -9.31 14.38 4.52
N THR A 162 -10.30 14.69 5.36
CA THR A 162 -11.62 15.22 4.96
C THR A 162 -11.84 16.60 5.57
N LEU A 163 -12.25 17.59 4.76
CA LEU A 163 -12.65 18.92 5.21
C LEU A 163 -13.72 19.53 4.29
N GLU A 164 -14.95 19.00 4.36
CA GLU A 164 -16.07 19.56 3.60
C GLU A 164 -16.66 20.82 4.26
N ASP A 165 -16.90 20.77 5.57
CA ASP A 165 -17.39 21.91 6.35
C ASP A 165 -16.51 22.13 7.61
N PRO A 166 -15.72 23.22 7.65
CA PRO A 166 -14.84 23.50 8.79
C PRO A 166 -15.61 23.82 10.08
N ASN A 167 -16.92 24.08 10.01
CA ASN A 167 -17.75 24.32 11.18
C ASN A 167 -18.16 23.05 11.92
N LEU A 168 -17.99 21.87 11.30
CA LEU A 168 -18.29 20.57 11.91
C LEU A 168 -17.11 20.02 12.73
N ILE A 169 -15.93 20.62 12.61
CA ILE A 169 -14.71 20.12 13.23
C ILE A 169 -14.07 21.16 14.16
N ALA A 170 -13.34 20.65 15.14
CA ALA A 170 -12.50 21.45 15.99
C ALA A 170 -11.19 20.73 16.32
N THR A 171 -10.12 21.49 16.47
CA THR A 171 -8.80 20.97 16.84
C THR A 171 -8.22 21.80 17.96
N ALA A 172 -7.61 21.14 18.93
CA ALA A 172 -6.91 21.80 20.00
C ALA A 172 -5.42 21.45 19.98
N ILE A 173 -4.58 22.45 20.23
CA ILE A 173 -3.13 22.29 20.40
C ILE A 173 -2.79 22.71 21.83
N ALA A 174 -2.29 21.77 22.63
CA ALA A 174 -1.65 22.06 23.91
C ALA A 174 -0.23 22.57 23.65
N ILE A 175 0.10 23.72 24.22
CA ILE A 175 1.36 24.43 24.00
C ILE A 175 2.09 24.58 25.34
N GLY A 176 3.32 24.07 25.41
CA GLY A 176 4.16 24.11 26.60
C GLY A 176 3.66 23.16 27.70
N GLY A 177 3.84 23.57 28.95
CA GLY A 177 3.51 22.75 30.12
C GLY A 177 4.67 21.89 30.62
N THR A 178 4.44 21.20 31.73
CA THR A 178 5.42 20.36 32.42
C THR A 178 4.90 18.95 32.51
N GLU A 179 5.74 17.96 32.20
CA GLU A 179 5.42 16.54 32.36
C GLU A 179 4.88 16.24 33.76
N GLY A 180 3.79 15.47 33.84
CA GLY A 180 3.10 15.15 35.09
C GLY A 180 2.17 16.24 35.63
N VAL A 181 2.06 17.41 34.97
CA VAL A 181 1.11 18.47 35.31
C VAL A 181 0.12 18.66 34.16
N SER A 182 -0.97 17.91 34.20
CA SER A 182 -2.01 17.92 33.16
C SER A 182 -3.14 18.90 33.47
N HIS A 183 -3.68 19.51 32.43
CA HIS A 183 -4.84 20.39 32.47
C HIS A 183 -5.90 19.89 31.49
N PRO A 184 -7.21 20.08 31.79
CA PRO A 184 -8.26 19.70 30.86
C PRO A 184 -8.26 20.61 29.64
N PHE A 185 -8.40 20.02 28.45
CA PHE A 185 -8.67 20.78 27.24
C PHE A 185 -9.98 21.59 27.40
N PRO A 186 -10.04 22.85 26.94
CA PRO A 186 -11.24 23.67 27.05
C PRO A 186 -12.42 23.15 26.23
N PHE A 187 -13.57 23.82 26.34
CA PHE A 187 -14.75 23.58 25.50
C PHE A 187 -15.32 22.16 25.60
N GLY A 188 -15.17 21.50 26.75
CA GLY A 188 -15.81 20.23 27.05
C GLY A 188 -15.24 19.03 26.29
N ALA A 189 -13.95 19.05 25.95
CA ALA A 189 -13.30 17.95 25.24
C ALA A 189 -13.16 16.66 26.06
N ASN A 190 -13.28 16.74 27.40
CA ASN A 190 -13.16 15.62 28.35
C ASN A 190 -11.84 14.84 28.25
N VAL A 191 -10.77 15.51 27.81
CA VAL A 191 -9.40 15.00 27.72
C VAL A 191 -8.46 16.01 28.35
N SER A 192 -7.32 15.56 28.86
CA SER A 192 -6.28 16.40 29.47
C SER A 192 -4.91 16.17 28.84
N ALA A 193 -4.04 17.17 28.94
CA ALA A 193 -2.62 17.07 28.62
C ALA A 193 -1.81 18.14 29.38
N PRO A 194 -0.49 17.99 29.50
CA PRO A 194 0.40 19.07 29.93
C PRO A 194 0.31 20.24 28.96
N ALA A 195 0.03 21.41 29.52
CA ALA A 195 -0.11 22.64 28.74
C ALA A 195 0.20 23.86 29.61
N GLN A 196 0.78 24.88 28.99
CA GLN A 196 0.69 26.25 29.49
C GLN A 196 -0.51 26.96 28.85
N TYR A 197 -0.73 26.69 27.55
CA TYR A 197 -1.85 27.23 26.80
C TYR A 197 -2.54 26.14 25.98
N PHE A 198 -3.83 26.32 25.72
CA PHE A 198 -4.58 25.57 24.72
C PHE A 198 -5.00 26.49 23.60
N LEU A 199 -4.60 26.18 22.37
CA LEU A 199 -5.08 26.84 21.16
C LEU A 199 -6.19 25.98 20.55
N THR A 200 -7.46 26.36 20.77
CA THR A 200 -8.62 25.69 20.18
C THR A 200 -9.05 26.41 18.91
N ILE A 201 -9.23 25.66 17.83
CA ILE A 201 -9.57 26.14 16.49
C ILE A 201 -10.88 25.46 16.08
N HIS A 202 -11.85 26.21 15.60
CA HIS A 202 -13.09 25.67 15.03
C HIS A 202 -13.62 26.63 13.96
N GLY A 203 -14.12 26.11 12.84
CA GLY A 203 -14.54 26.94 11.71
C GLY A 203 -13.44 27.90 11.25
N THR A 204 -13.72 29.19 11.38
CA THR A 204 -12.79 30.28 11.02
C THR A 204 -12.31 31.09 12.23
N THR A 205 -12.43 30.51 13.43
CA THR A 205 -12.10 31.17 14.70
C THR A 205 -11.16 30.32 15.53
N ALA A 206 -10.37 30.98 16.37
CA ALA A 206 -9.52 30.32 17.34
C ALA A 206 -9.45 31.10 18.65
N VAL A 207 -9.21 30.39 19.74
CA VAL A 207 -9.06 30.94 21.08
C VAL A 207 -7.78 30.37 21.70
N LEU A 208 -6.92 31.24 22.21
CA LEU A 208 -5.78 30.85 23.05
C LEU A 208 -6.20 30.97 24.52
N THR A 209 -6.23 29.86 25.23
CA THR A 209 -6.69 29.75 26.62
C THR A 209 -5.51 29.43 27.53
N ASP A 210 -5.39 30.13 28.66
CA ASP A 210 -4.42 29.81 29.70
C ASP A 210 -4.86 28.53 30.45
N ALA A 211 -3.98 27.52 30.48
CA ALA A 211 -4.32 26.18 30.94
C ALA A 211 -4.65 26.10 32.45
N VAL A 212 -4.09 27.02 33.24
CA VAL A 212 -4.28 27.04 34.70
C VAL A 212 -5.57 27.77 35.07
N SER A 213 -5.77 28.96 34.50
CA SER A 213 -6.93 29.81 34.83
C SER A 213 -8.19 29.48 34.05
N GLY A 214 -8.05 28.80 32.90
CA GLY A 214 -9.16 28.51 31.99
C GLY A 214 -9.68 29.72 31.22
N ASN A 215 -9.05 30.88 31.35
CA ASN A 215 -9.47 32.12 30.70
C ASN A 215 -8.74 32.33 29.36
N PRO A 216 -9.36 33.01 28.38
CA PRO A 216 -8.65 33.47 27.19
C PRO A 216 -7.46 34.36 27.55
N VAL A 217 -6.34 34.15 26.85
CA VAL A 217 -5.15 34.99 26.98
C VAL A 217 -5.48 36.42 26.53
N PRO A 218 -5.13 37.47 27.28
CA PRO A 218 -5.42 38.85 26.89
C PRO A 218 -4.71 39.23 25.58
N GLY A 219 -5.47 39.67 24.58
CA GLY A 219 -4.93 40.03 23.27
C GLY A 219 -5.98 39.99 22.16
N PRO A 220 -5.58 40.28 20.92
CA PRO A 220 -6.41 39.96 19.76
C PRO A 220 -6.53 38.44 19.60
N ALA A 221 -7.70 37.93 19.22
CA ALA A 221 -7.84 36.50 18.95
C ALA A 221 -6.88 36.02 17.83
N PRO A 222 -6.34 34.79 17.92
CA PRO A 222 -5.55 34.21 16.86
C PRO A 222 -6.31 34.21 15.52
N SER A 223 -5.62 34.56 14.44
CA SER A 223 -6.25 34.62 13.11
C SER A 223 -6.25 33.25 12.45
N VAL A 224 -7.39 32.84 11.89
CA VAL A 224 -7.56 31.56 11.18
C VAL A 224 -7.83 31.79 9.70
N SER A 225 -7.28 30.93 8.84
CA SER A 225 -7.63 30.83 7.43
C SER A 225 -7.81 29.37 7.04
N VAL A 226 -8.88 29.08 6.30
CA VAL A 226 -9.24 27.74 5.82
C VAL A 226 -9.03 27.68 4.31
N ASP A 227 -8.39 26.61 3.84
CA ASP A 227 -8.26 26.24 2.43
C ASP A 227 -8.95 24.89 2.23
N LEU A 228 -10.19 24.94 1.72
CA LEU A 228 -11.01 23.76 1.46
C LEU A 228 -10.48 22.91 0.30
N GLU A 229 -9.68 23.47 -0.61
CA GLU A 229 -9.08 22.68 -1.69
C GLU A 229 -8.00 21.76 -1.13
N ARG A 230 -7.24 22.23 -0.12
CA ARG A 230 -6.10 21.51 0.46
C ARG A 230 -6.41 20.90 1.82
N HIS A 231 -7.65 20.99 2.27
CA HIS A 231 -8.07 20.59 3.62
C HIS A 231 -7.19 21.18 4.73
N GLN A 232 -6.73 22.42 4.55
CA GLN A 232 -5.72 23.05 5.40
C GLN A 232 -6.31 24.20 6.23
N ILE A 233 -6.14 24.14 7.54
CA ILE A 233 -6.44 25.23 8.46
C ILE A 233 -5.12 25.81 8.98
N THR A 234 -4.87 27.09 8.69
CA THR A 234 -3.73 27.83 9.24
C THR A 234 -4.19 28.78 10.32
N VAL A 235 -3.56 28.70 11.50
CA VAL A 235 -3.76 29.63 12.62
C VAL A 235 -2.48 30.38 12.93
N LYS A 236 -2.57 31.67 13.25
CA LYS A 236 -1.44 32.53 13.59
C LYS A 236 -1.63 33.13 14.97
N VAL A 237 -0.65 32.91 15.84
CA VAL A 237 -0.59 33.44 17.21
C VAL A 237 0.46 34.54 17.26
N LEU A 238 0.12 35.73 17.76
CA LEU A 238 1.07 36.84 17.82
C LEU A 238 2.08 36.63 18.94
N HIS A 239 3.32 37.07 18.71
CA HIS A 239 4.37 37.03 19.74
C HIS A 239 4.10 37.91 20.96
N SER A 240 3.12 38.83 20.88
CA SER A 240 2.63 39.56 22.06
C SER A 240 1.80 38.70 23.00
N GLU A 241 1.22 37.59 22.51
CA GLU A 241 0.42 36.65 23.29
C GLU A 241 1.26 35.44 23.70
N TRP A 242 2.04 34.90 22.75
CA TRP A 242 2.94 33.78 22.99
C TRP A 242 4.15 33.83 22.04
N ASN A 243 5.36 33.85 22.60
CA ASN A 243 6.61 33.86 21.85
C ASN A 243 7.57 32.78 22.35
N PRO A 244 7.83 31.72 21.55
CA PRO A 244 8.75 30.65 21.94
C PRO A 244 10.23 31.05 21.86
N GLY A 245 10.58 32.14 21.17
CA GLY A 245 11.98 32.51 20.96
C GLY A 245 12.77 31.37 20.32
N SER A 246 13.82 30.91 21.00
CA SER A 246 14.64 29.75 20.60
C SER A 246 14.48 28.55 21.54
N SER A 247 13.40 28.48 22.34
CA SER A 247 13.21 27.36 23.26
C SER A 247 12.74 26.10 22.53
N THR A 248 12.96 24.95 23.16
CA THR A 248 12.19 23.74 22.85
C THR A 248 10.84 23.82 23.55
N VAL A 249 9.76 23.52 22.84
CA VAL A 249 8.39 23.60 23.36
C VAL A 249 7.67 22.29 23.13
N ARG A 250 7.13 21.72 24.21
CA ARG A 250 6.20 20.60 24.16
C ARG A 250 4.92 20.99 23.44
N LEU A 251 4.51 20.19 22.45
CA LEU A 251 3.23 20.32 21.76
C LEU A 251 2.48 18.99 21.82
N ALA A 252 1.20 19.01 22.15
CA ALA A 252 0.26 17.92 21.90
C ALA A 252 -0.92 18.48 21.10
N ALA A 253 -1.61 17.66 20.30
CA ALA A 253 -2.80 18.12 19.59
C ALA A 253 -3.79 16.99 19.37
N ALA A 254 -5.07 17.34 19.24
CA ALA A 254 -6.14 16.38 18.95
C ALA A 254 -7.29 17.06 18.21
N ALA A 255 -8.01 16.27 17.42
CA ALA A 255 -9.14 16.71 16.60
C ALA A 255 -10.42 15.95 16.98
N GLY A 256 -11.55 16.64 16.88
CA GLY A 256 -12.87 16.08 17.13
C GLY A 256 -13.95 16.92 16.45
N LEU A 257 -15.21 16.57 16.71
CA LEU A 257 -16.35 17.22 16.10
C LEU A 257 -16.81 18.44 16.91
N TRP A 258 -17.50 19.39 16.26
CA TRP A 258 -17.90 20.66 16.87
C TRP A 258 -19.42 20.84 16.91
N ASP A 259 -19.93 21.19 18.09
CA ASP A 259 -21.32 21.59 18.31
C ASP A 259 -21.40 23.12 18.28
N ALA A 260 -21.63 23.66 17.09
CA ALA A 260 -21.73 25.10 16.87
C ALA A 260 -22.87 25.76 17.66
N ALA A 261 -23.95 25.03 17.95
CA ALA A 261 -25.10 25.57 18.68
C ALA A 261 -24.78 25.83 20.15
N ASN A 262 -23.92 25.00 20.75
CA ASN A 262 -23.52 25.11 22.15
C ASN A 262 -22.10 25.65 22.37
N GLY A 263 -21.34 25.89 21.29
CA GLY A 263 -19.99 26.45 21.35
C GLY A 263 -19.00 25.54 22.08
N ARG A 264 -19.08 24.23 21.83
CA ARG A 264 -18.27 23.20 22.49
C ARG A 264 -18.00 22.03 21.55
N TYR A 265 -17.12 21.12 21.97
CA TYR A 265 -16.95 19.86 21.26
C TYR A 265 -18.24 19.03 21.28
N LEU A 266 -18.56 18.42 20.15
CA LEU A 266 -19.66 17.49 20.00
C LEU A 266 -19.23 16.12 20.56
N LEU A 267 -19.88 15.70 21.65
CA LEU A 267 -19.59 14.41 22.28
C LEU A 267 -20.34 13.28 21.55
N PRO A 268 -19.73 12.10 21.35
CA PRO A 268 -20.43 10.94 20.83
C PRO A 268 -21.52 10.46 21.79
N GLY A 269 -22.51 9.74 21.26
CA GLY A 269 -23.54 9.01 22.00
C GLY A 269 -23.26 7.51 22.01
N ALA A 270 -24.17 6.73 22.59
CA ALA A 270 -24.12 5.27 22.48
C ALA A 270 -24.27 4.83 21.01
N GLU A 271 -25.28 5.38 20.33
CA GLU A 271 -25.58 5.15 18.91
C GLU A 271 -25.48 6.46 18.13
N ARG A 272 -25.03 6.38 16.89
CA ARG A 272 -24.94 7.51 15.96
C ARG A 272 -26.31 7.99 15.50
N SER A 273 -26.34 9.22 15.01
CA SER A 273 -27.47 9.84 14.32
C SER A 273 -26.95 10.73 13.20
N GLU A 274 -27.82 11.42 12.47
CA GLU A 274 -27.40 12.35 11.41
C GLU A 274 -26.51 13.50 11.91
N THR A 275 -26.57 13.85 13.20
CA THR A 275 -25.87 15.04 13.75
C THR A 275 -25.03 14.75 14.98
N LYS A 276 -24.91 13.48 15.38
CA LYS A 276 -24.14 13.05 16.55
C LYS A 276 -23.48 11.71 16.27
N GLY A 277 -22.19 11.59 16.56
CA GLY A 277 -21.45 10.34 16.42
C GLY A 277 -21.88 9.30 17.46
N GLY A 278 -21.56 8.04 17.18
CA GLY A 278 -21.82 6.89 18.05
C GLY A 278 -20.58 6.43 18.81
N GLY A 279 -20.70 5.34 19.55
CA GLY A 279 -19.54 4.63 20.11
C GLY A 279 -18.99 5.19 21.41
N GLY A 280 -19.65 6.18 22.02
CA GLY A 280 -19.30 6.75 23.32
C GLY A 280 -19.87 5.99 24.53
N GLY A 281 -20.60 4.89 24.29
CA GLY A 281 -21.25 4.09 25.33
C GLY A 281 -22.28 4.85 26.17
N GLU A 282 -22.45 4.41 27.43
CA GLU A 282 -23.37 5.03 28.40
C GLU A 282 -22.72 6.18 29.20
N ALA A 283 -21.45 6.52 28.90
CA ALA A 283 -20.74 7.56 29.61
C ALA A 283 -21.46 8.92 29.42
N PRO A 284 -21.70 9.70 30.50
CA PRO A 284 -22.35 11.00 30.38
C PRO A 284 -21.45 12.06 29.73
N ASN A 285 -20.13 11.89 29.82
CA ASN A 285 -19.11 12.81 29.30
C ASN A 285 -17.96 12.00 28.67
N PRO A 286 -18.19 11.30 27.55
CA PRO A 286 -17.11 10.61 26.85
C PRO A 286 -16.09 11.62 26.33
N PRO A 287 -14.82 11.21 26.11
CA PRO A 287 -13.85 11.99 25.34
C PRO A 287 -14.44 12.53 24.02
N ALA A 288 -14.01 13.70 23.59
CA ALA A 288 -14.57 14.31 22.37
C ALA A 288 -13.71 14.13 21.12
N PHE A 289 -12.47 13.67 21.28
CA PHE A 289 -11.52 13.58 20.18
C PHE A 289 -11.63 12.23 19.47
N TYR A 290 -11.50 12.31 18.14
CA TYR A 290 -11.47 11.18 17.21
C TYR A 290 -10.03 10.83 16.83
N ASP A 291 -9.13 11.82 16.78
CA ASP A 291 -7.72 11.63 16.41
C ASP A 291 -6.78 12.50 17.26
N VAL A 292 -5.55 12.03 17.46
CA VAL A 292 -4.50 12.63 18.27
C VAL A 292 -3.21 12.74 17.46
N ALA A 293 -2.60 13.93 17.41
CA ALA A 293 -1.32 14.14 16.77
C ALA A 293 -0.14 13.70 17.64
N PHE A 294 1.04 13.62 17.01
CA PHE A 294 2.31 13.22 17.64
C PHE A 294 2.27 11.80 18.23
N ARG A 295 1.46 10.94 17.63
CA ARG A 295 1.60 9.49 17.75
C ARG A 295 2.70 9.06 16.79
N PHE A 296 3.82 8.62 17.35
CA PHE A 296 4.96 8.17 16.55
C PHE A 296 4.96 6.66 16.36
N ASN A 297 5.60 6.18 15.29
CA ASN A 297 5.63 4.77 14.92
C ASN A 297 6.04 3.83 16.07
N ALA A 298 6.95 4.28 16.95
CA ALA A 298 7.41 3.50 18.10
C ALA A 298 6.43 3.47 19.30
N GLN A 299 5.40 4.32 19.31
CA GLN A 299 4.42 4.43 20.39
C GLN A 299 3.16 3.61 20.11
N GLU A 300 2.83 3.41 18.84
CA GLU A 300 1.67 2.62 18.44
C GLU A 300 2.06 1.15 18.27
N PRO A 301 1.35 0.21 18.93
CA PRO A 301 1.59 -1.21 18.78
C PRO A 301 1.52 -1.63 17.31
N VAL A 302 2.40 -2.56 16.92
CA VAL A 302 2.22 -3.30 15.67
C VAL A 302 1.28 -4.47 15.93
N PRO A 303 0.40 -4.82 14.98
CA PRO A 303 -0.55 -5.92 15.16
C PRO A 303 0.09 -7.28 15.46
N GLY A 304 1.17 -7.62 14.75
CA GLY A 304 1.87 -8.89 14.88
C GLY A 304 1.06 -10.08 14.33
N THR A 305 1.37 -11.28 14.84
CA THR A 305 0.71 -12.52 14.44
C THR A 305 -0.74 -12.59 14.96
N PRO A 306 -1.73 -12.94 14.12
CA PRO A 306 -3.11 -13.13 14.56
C PRO A 306 -3.25 -14.10 15.74
N SER A 307 -3.99 -13.67 16.77
CA SER A 307 -4.28 -14.46 17.98
C SER A 307 -5.54 -13.91 18.69
N PRO A 308 -6.11 -14.62 19.68
CA PRO A 308 -7.26 -14.09 20.43
C PRO A 308 -6.99 -12.73 21.11
N SER A 309 -5.73 -12.38 21.39
CA SER A 309 -5.38 -11.05 21.90
C SER A 309 -5.45 -9.97 20.81
N THR A 310 -5.04 -10.27 19.57
CA THR A 310 -5.11 -9.28 18.47
C THR A 310 -6.53 -8.99 18.02
N THR A 311 -7.50 -9.86 18.32
CA THR A 311 -8.93 -9.63 18.06
C THR A 311 -9.64 -8.88 19.19
N SER A 312 -9.17 -9.02 20.43
CA SER A 312 -9.75 -8.32 21.60
C SER A 312 -9.12 -6.95 21.85
N ASP A 313 -7.91 -6.75 21.36
CA ASP A 313 -7.15 -5.51 21.44
C ASP A 313 -6.47 -5.23 20.10
N PRO A 314 -7.25 -4.89 19.05
CA PRO A 314 -6.72 -4.70 17.70
C PRO A 314 -5.76 -3.51 17.62
N ALA A 315 -4.82 -3.58 16.67
CA ALA A 315 -3.87 -2.52 16.39
C ALA A 315 -3.70 -2.24 14.88
N TRP A 316 -4.59 -2.79 14.04
CA TRP A 316 -4.48 -2.78 12.58
C TRP A 316 -4.52 -1.37 11.97
N TRP A 317 -5.13 -0.40 12.65
CA TRP A 317 -5.16 1.00 12.20
C TRP A 317 -4.09 1.89 12.85
N ARG A 318 -3.19 1.30 13.66
CA ARG A 318 -2.11 2.02 14.36
C ARG A 318 -2.62 3.11 15.31
N GLU A 319 -3.70 2.80 16.02
CA GLU A 319 -4.41 3.73 16.93
C GLU A 319 -4.72 3.11 18.31
N SER A 320 -4.15 1.95 18.64
CA SER A 320 -4.51 1.28 19.90
C SER A 320 -4.00 2.02 21.13
N ALA A 321 -2.82 2.65 21.05
CA ALA A 321 -2.37 3.50 22.13
C ALA A 321 -3.22 4.78 22.22
N GLN A 322 -3.62 5.35 21.07
CA GLN A 322 -4.55 6.46 21.00
C GLN A 322 -5.87 6.17 21.73
N SER A 323 -6.56 5.10 21.33
CA SER A 323 -7.90 4.78 21.80
C SER A 323 -7.94 4.64 23.33
N LYS A 324 -6.91 4.03 23.91
CA LYS A 324 -6.75 3.80 25.36
C LYS A 324 -6.41 5.09 26.09
N ALA A 325 -5.56 5.94 25.51
CA ALA A 325 -5.23 7.24 26.09
C ALA A 325 -6.47 8.14 26.14
N LEU A 326 -7.23 8.18 25.04
CA LEU A 326 -8.48 8.91 24.96
C LEU A 326 -9.49 8.39 25.98
N ALA A 327 -9.73 7.07 26.05
CA ALA A 327 -10.63 6.46 27.04
C ALA A 327 -10.21 6.75 28.49
N SER A 328 -8.91 6.91 28.76
CA SER A 328 -8.40 7.32 30.08
C SER A 328 -8.58 8.81 30.37
N GLY A 329 -8.93 9.62 29.36
CA GLY A 329 -9.05 11.07 29.46
C GLY A 329 -7.72 11.82 29.52
N ASP A 330 -6.60 11.17 29.19
CA ASP A 330 -5.27 11.77 29.26
C ASP A 330 -4.40 11.34 28.07
N ILE A 331 -4.01 12.31 27.23
CA ILE A 331 -3.15 12.10 26.06
C ILE A 331 -1.70 12.57 26.30
N SER A 332 -1.28 12.74 27.56
CA SER A 332 0.05 13.23 27.94
C SER A 332 1.21 12.56 27.19
N GLN A 333 1.07 11.27 26.88
CA GLN A 333 2.10 10.48 26.19
C GLN A 333 2.36 10.96 24.75
N PHE A 334 1.36 11.52 24.06
CA PHE A 334 1.45 11.94 22.67
C PHE A 334 1.83 13.41 22.58
N HIS A 335 3.10 13.66 22.28
CA HIS A 335 3.64 15.01 22.18
C HIS A 335 4.89 15.05 21.33
N ALA A 336 5.19 16.21 20.75
CA ALA A 336 6.48 16.53 20.18
C ALA A 336 7.19 17.59 21.02
N GLU A 337 8.51 17.43 21.20
CA GLU A 337 9.38 18.48 21.70
C GLU A 337 9.93 19.28 20.51
N VAL A 338 9.31 20.43 20.22
CA VAL A 338 9.62 21.24 19.03
C VAL A 338 10.70 22.28 19.35
N ASP A 339 11.86 22.11 18.73
CA ASP A 339 13.04 22.96 18.87
C ASP A 339 12.93 24.19 17.95
N PHE A 340 12.61 25.35 18.53
CA PHE A 340 12.50 26.59 17.75
C PHE A 340 13.86 27.15 17.31
N GLU A 341 14.98 26.77 17.94
CA GLU A 341 16.32 27.11 17.46
C GLU A 341 16.58 26.46 16.10
N LYS A 342 16.22 25.17 15.92
CA LYS A 342 16.28 24.50 14.61
C LYS A 342 15.41 25.19 13.56
N LEU A 343 14.20 25.64 13.94
CA LEU A 343 13.29 26.34 13.02
C LEU A 343 13.85 27.69 12.56
N LEU A 344 14.35 28.50 13.49
CA LEU A 344 15.00 29.78 13.19
C LEU A 344 16.27 29.58 12.35
N GLY A 345 17.04 28.53 12.64
CA GLY A 345 18.23 28.12 11.89
C GLY A 345 17.93 27.49 10.52
N LYS A 346 16.66 27.19 10.22
CA LYS A 346 16.22 26.49 9.01
C LYS A 346 16.93 25.15 8.78
N ILE A 347 17.20 24.45 9.88
CA ILE A 347 17.85 23.13 9.84
C ILE A 347 16.92 22.13 9.14
N ASN A 348 17.51 21.28 8.29
CA ASN A 348 16.85 20.10 7.75
C ASN A 348 17.34 18.89 8.55
N ASP A 349 16.41 18.18 9.20
CA ASP A 349 16.70 17.06 10.08
C ASP A 349 15.49 16.11 10.11
N ASP A 350 15.63 14.95 9.47
CA ASP A 350 14.62 13.88 9.48
C ASP A 350 14.76 12.97 10.72
N MET A 351 15.72 13.24 11.61
CA MET A 351 15.96 12.51 12.85
C MET A 351 16.05 10.98 12.65
N PRO A 352 16.84 10.49 11.66
CA PRO A 352 16.85 9.07 11.29
C PRO A 352 17.26 8.18 12.47
N GLY A 353 16.47 7.13 12.71
CA GLY A 353 16.68 6.20 13.83
C GLY A 353 16.25 6.74 15.20
N GLY A 354 15.75 7.98 15.29
CA GLY A 354 15.10 8.51 16.47
C GLY A 354 13.65 8.02 16.59
N PRO A 355 13.09 7.92 17.81
CA PRO A 355 11.75 7.39 18.05
C PRO A 355 10.62 8.26 17.48
N THR A 356 10.92 9.52 17.14
CA THR A 356 9.97 10.49 16.56
C THR A 356 10.29 10.85 15.10
N GLY A 357 11.41 10.35 14.58
CA GLY A 357 11.94 10.71 13.27
C GLY A 357 11.36 9.87 12.14
N VAL A 358 11.90 10.10 10.94
CA VAL A 358 11.53 9.34 9.75
C VAL A 358 12.23 7.97 9.78
N PRO A 359 11.49 6.84 9.83
CA PRO A 359 12.07 5.52 9.80
C PRO A 359 12.79 5.27 8.46
N GLN A 360 13.92 4.55 8.51
CA GLN A 360 14.71 4.17 7.33
C GLN A 360 14.68 2.67 7.01
N SER A 361 14.24 1.86 7.97
CA SER A 361 14.14 0.40 7.87
C SER A 361 13.11 -0.12 8.85
N GLY A 362 12.68 -1.37 8.68
CA GLY A 362 11.64 -2.00 9.48
C GLY A 362 10.26 -1.75 8.90
N VAL A 363 9.25 -1.86 9.77
CA VAL A 363 7.82 -1.69 9.45
C VAL A 363 7.37 -0.26 9.73
N PHE A 364 6.64 0.31 8.78
CA PHE A 364 5.98 1.61 8.92
C PHE A 364 4.98 1.82 7.78
N ASP A 365 4.12 2.82 7.94
CA ASP A 365 3.11 3.21 6.96
C ASP A 365 3.57 4.41 6.13
N ARG A 366 3.25 4.35 4.83
CA ARG A 366 3.46 5.46 3.91
C ARG A 366 2.12 6.03 3.44
N ILE A 367 2.16 7.30 3.07
CA ILE A 367 1.01 8.03 2.54
C ILE A 367 1.26 8.25 1.04
N SER A 368 0.43 7.67 0.19
CA SER A 368 0.43 7.91 -1.26
C SER A 368 -0.78 8.76 -1.65
N ALA A 369 -0.65 9.48 -2.77
CA ALA A 369 -1.78 10.09 -3.44
C ALA A 369 -2.19 9.20 -4.61
N SER A 370 -3.49 8.95 -4.76
CA SER A 370 -4.05 8.25 -5.91
C SER A 370 -4.50 9.21 -7.00
N HIS A 371 -4.53 8.75 -8.25
CA HIS A 371 -5.20 9.43 -9.36
C HIS A 371 -6.73 9.37 -9.23
N PHE A 372 -7.25 8.50 -8.36
CA PHE A 372 -8.67 8.28 -8.16
C PHE A 372 -9.11 8.86 -6.81
N SER A 373 -10.11 9.74 -6.84
CA SER A 373 -10.74 10.32 -5.65
C SER A 373 -12.23 10.50 -5.94
N PRO A 374 -13.05 9.44 -5.79
CA PRO A 374 -14.49 9.51 -5.99
C PRO A 374 -15.21 10.42 -4.98
N GLY A 375 -14.57 10.75 -3.85
CA GLY A 375 -15.07 11.65 -2.81
C GLY A 375 -14.00 11.97 -1.76
N GLN A 376 -14.42 12.53 -0.62
CA GLN A 376 -13.57 12.64 0.58
C GLN A 376 -13.88 11.48 1.54
N GLY A 377 -12.95 11.21 2.46
CA GLY A 377 -13.17 10.26 3.55
C GLY A 377 -13.47 8.84 3.10
N ALA A 378 -14.38 8.18 3.81
CA ALA A 378 -14.76 6.80 3.60
C ALA A 378 -16.28 6.61 3.52
N ASP A 379 -16.69 5.47 2.97
CA ASP A 379 -18.07 5.02 2.94
C ASP A 379 -18.11 3.52 3.21
N TYR A 380 -18.18 3.16 4.50
CA TYR A 380 -18.25 1.77 4.94
C TYR A 380 -19.66 1.17 4.74
N ALA A 381 -20.68 2.01 4.67
CA ALA A 381 -22.07 1.56 4.55
C ALA A 381 -22.38 0.99 3.17
N THR A 382 -21.84 1.60 2.10
CA THR A 382 -22.09 1.16 0.72
C THR A 382 -20.82 0.85 -0.09
N GLY A 383 -19.63 1.08 0.48
CA GLY A 383 -18.34 0.86 -0.17
C GLY A 383 -17.84 -0.59 -0.18
N GLY A 384 -18.60 -1.54 0.36
CA GLY A 384 -18.28 -2.96 0.30
C GLY A 384 -18.15 -3.47 -1.15
N CYS A 385 -17.15 -4.32 -1.39
CA CYS A 385 -16.84 -4.84 -2.72
C CYS A 385 -16.94 -6.38 -2.74
N GLY A 386 -17.90 -6.90 -3.51
CA GLY A 386 -18.14 -8.34 -3.69
C GLY A 386 -18.39 -8.72 -5.15
N SER A 387 -17.94 -7.88 -6.07
CA SER A 387 -18.27 -7.97 -7.49
C SER A 387 -17.08 -7.60 -8.36
N SER A 388 -16.99 -8.26 -9.52
CA SER A 388 -15.96 -8.04 -10.55
C SER A 388 -16.24 -6.82 -11.46
N ALA A 389 -17.18 -5.94 -11.08
CA ALA A 389 -17.46 -4.68 -11.78
C ALA A 389 -17.97 -3.59 -10.82
N GLY A 390 -17.55 -2.33 -11.03
CA GLY A 390 -18.05 -1.16 -10.31
C GLY A 390 -17.64 -1.12 -8.83
N CYS A 391 -16.48 -1.69 -8.48
CA CYS A 391 -15.95 -1.63 -7.13
C CYS A 391 -15.19 -0.32 -6.93
N ILE A 392 -15.85 0.63 -6.28
CA ILE A 392 -15.21 1.92 -5.95
C ILE A 392 -14.35 1.79 -4.68
N GLY A 393 -14.63 0.84 -3.77
CA GLY A 393 -13.90 0.65 -2.51
C GLY A 393 -14.35 1.58 -1.38
N ALA A 394 -14.15 1.18 -0.12
CA ALA A 394 -14.61 1.93 1.06
C ALA A 394 -13.86 3.24 1.27
N MET A 395 -12.56 3.29 0.96
CA MET A 395 -11.76 4.50 1.04
C MET A 395 -12.00 5.37 -0.21
N ARG A 396 -12.59 6.55 -0.03
CA ARG A 396 -13.00 7.45 -1.12
C ARG A 396 -11.99 8.58 -1.38
N GLY A 397 -11.29 9.00 -0.33
CA GLY A 397 -10.31 10.09 -0.37
C GLY A 397 -9.12 9.81 -1.30
N GLN A 398 -8.44 10.88 -1.70
CA GLN A 398 -7.27 10.78 -2.59
C GLN A 398 -6.03 10.22 -1.88
N LEU A 399 -5.92 10.45 -0.56
CA LEU A 399 -4.82 9.91 0.23
C LEU A 399 -5.13 8.48 0.64
N LEU A 400 -4.19 7.58 0.33
CA LEU A 400 -4.28 6.18 0.70
C LEU A 400 -3.04 5.79 1.52
N PRO A 401 -3.23 5.02 2.61
CA PRO A 401 -2.11 4.43 3.33
C PRO A 401 -1.66 3.13 2.68
N TYR A 402 -0.40 2.75 2.89
CA TYR A 402 0.05 1.39 2.63
C TYR A 402 1.18 1.01 3.58
N ALA A 403 1.25 -0.27 3.94
CA ALA A 403 2.30 -0.79 4.81
C ALA A 403 3.55 -1.12 3.98
N ILE A 404 4.72 -0.85 4.56
CA ILE A 404 6.01 -1.19 3.96
C ILE A 404 6.96 -1.81 4.97
N TYR A 405 7.63 -2.88 4.56
CA TYR A 405 8.82 -3.40 5.22
C TYR A 405 10.06 -3.09 4.40
N VAL A 406 10.96 -2.30 4.96
CA VAL A 406 12.28 -2.03 4.37
C VAL A 406 13.33 -2.86 5.10
N PRO A 407 14.03 -3.80 4.43
CA PRO A 407 15.06 -4.60 5.07
C PRO A 407 16.14 -3.73 5.72
N SER A 408 16.55 -4.10 6.93
CA SER A 408 17.61 -3.39 7.65
C SER A 408 18.97 -3.51 6.94
N GLY A 409 19.82 -2.50 7.10
CA GLY A 409 21.16 -2.47 6.51
C GLY A 409 21.30 -1.46 5.36
N SER A 410 22.41 -1.56 4.62
CA SER A 410 22.68 -0.65 3.50
C SER A 410 21.92 -1.09 2.25
N ALA A 411 21.32 -0.13 1.54
CA ALA A 411 20.66 -0.40 0.27
C ALA A 411 21.59 -1.12 -0.72
N PRO A 412 21.15 -2.22 -1.36
CA PRO A 412 21.95 -2.94 -2.34
C PRO A 412 22.32 -2.06 -3.53
N ALA A 413 23.53 -2.21 -4.06
CA ALA A 413 23.99 -1.45 -5.22
C ALA A 413 23.17 -1.73 -6.51
N SER A 414 22.56 -2.92 -6.61
CA SER A 414 21.62 -3.30 -7.66
C SER A 414 20.18 -2.81 -7.44
N GLY A 415 19.92 -2.20 -6.28
CA GLY A 415 18.58 -1.95 -5.75
C GLY A 415 18.02 -3.15 -4.98
N TYR A 416 17.06 -2.86 -4.10
CA TYR A 416 16.27 -3.88 -3.39
C TYR A 416 15.41 -4.68 -4.37
N GLY A 417 15.10 -5.92 -4.04
CA GLY A 417 13.94 -6.58 -4.64
C GLY A 417 12.63 -5.90 -4.24
N LEU A 418 11.53 -6.33 -4.83
CA LEU A 418 10.18 -5.98 -4.38
C LEU A 418 9.32 -7.24 -4.26
N THR A 419 8.66 -7.41 -3.12
CA THR A 419 7.61 -8.41 -2.93
C THR A 419 6.28 -7.67 -2.75
N LEU A 420 5.33 -7.89 -3.67
CA LEU A 420 3.93 -7.50 -3.42
C LEU A 420 3.32 -8.54 -2.48
N LEU A 421 2.91 -8.13 -1.28
CA LEU A 421 2.25 -9.00 -0.31
C LEU A 421 0.82 -8.50 -0.11
N LEU A 422 -0.15 -9.20 -0.70
CA LEU A 422 -1.53 -8.75 -0.80
C LEU A 422 -2.37 -9.21 0.41
N HIS A 423 -3.17 -8.31 0.98
CA HIS A 423 -3.99 -8.57 2.16
C HIS A 423 -5.28 -9.35 1.85
N SER A 424 -5.83 -9.97 2.89
CA SER A 424 -7.09 -10.73 2.93
C SER A 424 -8.32 -9.83 2.87
N LEU A 425 -9.46 -10.45 2.55
CA LEU A 425 -10.79 -9.84 2.71
C LEU A 425 -11.00 -9.46 4.18
N SER A 426 -11.72 -8.36 4.45
CA SER A 426 -12.03 -7.91 5.82
C SER A 426 -10.80 -7.60 6.70
N ALA A 427 -9.60 -7.55 6.09
CA ALA A 427 -8.34 -7.13 6.68
C ALA A 427 -7.88 -5.82 6.03
N ASN A 428 -6.84 -5.17 6.54
CA ASN A 428 -6.31 -3.94 5.95
C ASN A 428 -4.83 -4.09 5.57
N TYR A 429 -4.24 -3.02 5.02
CA TYR A 429 -2.84 -2.97 4.59
C TYR A 429 -1.83 -3.35 5.67
N ASN A 430 -2.19 -3.21 6.95
CA ASN A 430 -1.34 -3.57 8.08
C ASN A 430 -1.39 -5.04 8.47
N GLN A 431 -2.16 -5.90 7.79
CA GLN A 431 -2.35 -7.32 8.12
C GLN A 431 -1.05 -8.08 8.46
N PHE A 432 0.06 -7.72 7.82
CA PHE A 432 1.33 -8.43 7.97
C PHE A 432 2.36 -7.67 8.81
N GLU A 433 2.05 -6.50 9.35
CA GLU A 433 2.99 -5.73 10.17
C GLU A 433 3.41 -6.50 11.42
N GLY A 434 4.72 -6.70 11.58
CA GLY A 434 5.28 -7.44 12.71
C GLY A 434 5.21 -8.97 12.58
N SER A 435 4.70 -9.49 11.45
CA SER A 435 4.66 -10.93 11.17
C SER A 435 5.97 -11.45 10.57
N ARG A 436 6.18 -12.76 10.67
CA ARG A 436 7.24 -13.44 9.93
C ARG A 436 6.95 -13.55 8.44
N ASN A 437 5.69 -13.63 8.02
CA ASN A 437 5.29 -13.52 6.61
C ASN A 437 5.98 -12.33 5.91
N GLN A 438 5.81 -11.12 6.47
CA GLN A 438 6.39 -9.91 5.91
C GLN A 438 7.92 -9.90 6.01
N SER A 439 8.48 -10.21 7.19
CA SER A 439 9.92 -10.07 7.42
C SER A 439 10.75 -11.15 6.71
N GLU A 440 10.28 -12.40 6.63
CA GLU A 440 10.99 -13.49 5.95
C GLU A 440 11.01 -13.28 4.44
N PHE A 441 9.90 -12.80 3.85
CA PHE A 441 9.88 -12.38 2.45
C PHE A 441 10.79 -11.20 2.16
N GLY A 442 10.94 -10.28 3.12
CA GLY A 442 11.80 -9.12 2.99
C GLY A 442 13.30 -9.43 3.16
N ASN A 443 13.65 -10.37 4.03
CA ASN A 443 15.04 -10.68 4.39
C ASN A 443 15.72 -11.70 3.45
N ARG A 444 15.14 -11.96 2.27
CA ARG A 444 15.72 -12.85 1.25
C ARG A 444 16.90 -12.17 0.55
N GLY A 445 17.97 -12.93 0.34
CA GLY A 445 19.11 -12.49 -0.48
C GLY A 445 19.71 -11.16 -0.02
N ALA A 446 19.79 -10.18 -0.93
CA ALA A 446 20.27 -8.83 -0.62
C ALA A 446 19.18 -7.92 0.02
N GLY A 447 17.96 -8.43 0.21
CA GLY A 447 16.81 -7.70 0.70
C GLY A 447 15.77 -7.41 -0.39
N SER A 448 14.51 -7.67 -0.09
CA SER A 448 13.34 -7.30 -0.87
C SER A 448 12.48 -6.34 -0.04
N ILE A 449 12.09 -5.20 -0.60
CA ILE A 449 11.08 -4.35 0.04
C ILE A 449 9.73 -5.06 -0.09
N VAL A 450 9.01 -5.21 1.01
CA VAL A 450 7.67 -5.83 1.01
C VAL A 450 6.64 -4.73 1.16
N ILE A 451 5.64 -4.72 0.29
CA ILE A 451 4.57 -3.71 0.30
C ILE A 451 3.19 -4.37 0.29
N THR A 452 2.29 -3.79 1.09
CA THR A 452 0.89 -4.18 1.16
C THR A 452 0.05 -2.93 0.88
N PRO A 453 -0.57 -2.81 -0.32
CA PRO A 453 -1.42 -1.67 -0.64
C PRO A 453 -2.71 -1.67 0.18
N SER A 454 -3.42 -0.54 0.24
CA SER A 454 -4.74 -0.45 0.90
C SER A 454 -5.81 -1.32 0.24
N GLY A 455 -5.67 -1.62 -1.05
CA GLY A 455 -6.72 -2.25 -1.84
C GLY A 455 -8.00 -1.39 -1.93
N ARG A 456 -7.89 -0.10 -1.56
CA ARG A 456 -8.94 0.89 -1.27
C ARG A 456 -10.03 0.40 -0.32
N GLY A 457 -9.56 -0.25 0.74
CA GLY A 457 -10.35 -0.77 1.82
C GLY A 457 -10.32 -2.30 1.87
N PRO A 458 -10.97 -2.88 2.89
CA PRO A 458 -10.78 -4.29 3.22
C PRO A 458 -11.19 -5.27 2.12
N ASP A 459 -12.12 -4.87 1.24
CA ASP A 459 -12.82 -5.81 0.36
C ASP A 459 -12.65 -5.56 -1.14
N GLY A 460 -11.65 -4.80 -1.58
CA GLY A 460 -11.55 -4.36 -2.98
C GLY A 460 -11.34 -5.46 -4.05
N TRP A 461 -10.96 -6.68 -3.66
CA TRP A 461 -10.63 -7.83 -4.54
C TRP A 461 -9.61 -7.55 -5.66
N TYR A 462 -8.89 -6.42 -5.59
CA TYR A 462 -7.93 -5.99 -6.60
C TYR A 462 -8.53 -5.77 -8.01
N TYR A 463 -9.81 -5.37 -8.04
CA TYR A 463 -10.54 -4.98 -9.25
C TYR A 463 -10.60 -3.45 -9.38
N ASP A 464 -10.81 -2.94 -10.61
CA ASP A 464 -11.08 -1.51 -10.82
C ASP A 464 -9.96 -0.65 -10.19
N HIS A 465 -10.28 0.48 -9.55
CA HIS A 465 -9.24 1.26 -8.88
C HIS A 465 -8.59 0.56 -7.67
N ALA A 466 -9.13 -0.54 -7.10
CA ALA A 466 -8.41 -1.32 -6.07
C ALA A 466 -7.23 -2.08 -6.69
N GLY A 467 -7.39 -2.51 -7.95
CA GLY A 467 -6.29 -3.02 -8.76
C GLY A 467 -5.29 -1.92 -9.11
N ALA A 468 -5.77 -0.71 -9.45
CA ALA A 468 -4.90 0.41 -9.79
C ALA A 468 -4.05 0.89 -8.60
N ASP A 469 -4.64 1.01 -7.41
CA ASP A 469 -3.96 1.36 -6.15
C ASP A 469 -2.71 0.50 -5.92
N THR A 470 -2.80 -0.81 -6.15
CA THR A 470 -1.64 -1.72 -6.02
C THR A 470 -0.44 -1.27 -6.86
N PHE A 471 -0.67 -0.83 -8.09
CA PHE A 471 0.39 -0.39 -9.00
C PHE A 471 0.80 1.07 -8.78
N GLU A 472 -0.09 1.92 -8.28
CA GLU A 472 0.26 3.27 -7.81
C GLU A 472 1.20 3.20 -6.59
N VAL A 473 0.94 2.31 -5.64
CA VAL A 473 1.82 2.05 -4.49
C VAL A 473 3.19 1.55 -4.96
N TRP A 474 3.25 0.62 -5.91
CA TRP A 474 4.53 0.22 -6.50
C TRP A 474 5.26 1.42 -7.14
N ALA A 475 4.55 2.25 -7.93
CA ALA A 475 5.15 3.44 -8.51
C ALA A 475 5.69 4.41 -7.45
N ASP A 476 4.97 4.64 -6.35
CA ASP A 476 5.43 5.48 -5.23
C ASP A 476 6.72 4.92 -4.61
N VAL A 477 6.76 3.62 -4.34
CA VAL A 477 7.94 2.95 -3.76
C VAL A 477 9.13 3.05 -4.71
N ALA A 478 8.92 2.83 -6.01
CA ALA A 478 9.99 2.94 -7.01
C ALA A 478 10.51 4.39 -7.19
N ALA A 479 9.72 5.40 -6.82
CA ALA A 479 10.14 6.79 -6.83
C ALA A 479 10.96 7.18 -5.59
N HIS A 480 10.76 6.48 -4.47
CA HIS A 480 11.40 6.79 -3.18
C HIS A 480 12.54 5.84 -2.82
N TYR A 481 12.56 4.62 -3.39
CA TYR A 481 13.56 3.59 -3.11
C TYR A 481 14.22 3.09 -4.40
N HIS A 482 15.51 2.79 -4.32
CA HIS A 482 16.22 2.18 -5.44
C HIS A 482 15.87 0.69 -5.52
N LEU A 483 14.99 0.33 -6.46
CA LEU A 483 14.61 -1.07 -6.73
C LEU A 483 15.41 -1.68 -7.89
N ASN A 484 15.63 -2.99 -7.80
CA ASN A 484 16.02 -3.85 -8.90
C ASN A 484 14.75 -4.24 -9.69
N PRO A 485 14.55 -3.70 -10.90
CA PRO A 485 13.29 -3.85 -11.64
C PRO A 485 13.04 -5.26 -12.19
N SER A 486 13.94 -6.22 -11.96
CA SER A 486 13.76 -7.62 -12.36
C SER A 486 13.73 -8.58 -11.17
N PHE A 487 13.97 -8.12 -9.95
CA PHE A 487 13.84 -8.94 -8.74
C PHE A 487 12.51 -8.61 -8.07
N THR A 488 11.44 -9.17 -8.61
CA THR A 488 10.06 -8.81 -8.29
C THR A 488 9.23 -10.08 -8.14
N ASP A 489 8.61 -10.25 -6.98
CA ASP A 489 7.78 -11.41 -6.63
C ASP A 489 6.41 -10.96 -6.13
N ILE A 490 5.44 -11.88 -6.11
CA ILE A 490 4.09 -11.63 -5.61
C ILE A 490 3.62 -12.76 -4.69
N ALA A 491 2.98 -12.39 -3.60
CA ALA A 491 2.38 -13.29 -2.63
C ALA A 491 1.12 -12.66 -2.02
N GLY A 492 0.34 -13.47 -1.31
CA GLY A 492 -0.81 -12.96 -0.58
C GLY A 492 -1.61 -14.07 0.07
N TYR A 493 -2.46 -13.66 1.01
CA TYR A 493 -3.28 -14.57 1.82
C TYR A 493 -4.76 -14.39 1.46
N SER A 494 -5.52 -15.48 1.31
CA SER A 494 -6.97 -15.43 1.03
C SER A 494 -7.32 -14.58 -0.22
N MET A 495 -8.06 -13.48 -0.08
CA MET A 495 -8.28 -12.49 -1.16
C MET A 495 -6.96 -12.04 -1.81
N GLY A 496 -5.88 -11.87 -1.04
CA GLY A 496 -4.54 -11.58 -1.55
C GLY A 496 -3.91 -12.75 -2.32
N GLY A 497 -4.25 -13.99 -1.95
CA GLY A 497 -3.91 -15.19 -2.72
C GLY A 497 -4.63 -15.22 -4.07
N TYR A 498 -5.89 -14.80 -4.12
CA TYR A 498 -6.58 -14.54 -5.39
C TYR A 498 -5.92 -13.42 -6.21
N GLY A 499 -5.56 -12.30 -5.56
CA GLY A 499 -4.82 -11.20 -6.18
C GLY A 499 -3.49 -11.66 -6.80
N THR A 500 -2.81 -12.60 -6.13
CA THR A 500 -1.58 -13.26 -6.61
C THR A 500 -1.82 -13.98 -7.93
N TYR A 501 -2.87 -14.80 -8.05
CA TYR A 501 -3.25 -15.44 -9.32
C TYR A 501 -3.69 -14.42 -10.37
N LYS A 502 -4.50 -13.43 -10.00
CA LYS A 502 -5.04 -12.43 -10.92
C LYS A 502 -3.92 -11.62 -11.58
N PHE A 503 -3.05 -10.97 -10.80
CA PHE A 503 -2.02 -10.11 -11.37
C PHE A 503 -0.94 -10.88 -12.12
N SER A 504 -0.53 -12.05 -11.64
CA SER A 504 0.46 -12.88 -12.36
C SER A 504 -0.08 -13.43 -13.69
N THR A 505 -1.38 -13.73 -13.80
CA THR A 505 -1.99 -14.17 -15.07
C THR A 505 -2.28 -13.01 -16.02
N GLN A 506 -2.57 -11.80 -15.52
CA GLN A 506 -2.73 -10.60 -16.34
C GLN A 506 -1.39 -10.04 -16.83
N PHE A 507 -0.39 -9.99 -15.95
CA PHE A 507 0.90 -9.33 -16.14
C PHE A 507 2.08 -10.26 -15.77
N PRO A 508 2.22 -11.43 -16.43
CA PRO A 508 3.25 -12.43 -16.08
C PRO A 508 4.69 -11.92 -16.27
N ASP A 509 4.88 -10.84 -17.03
CA ASP A 509 6.18 -10.24 -17.27
C ASP A 509 6.66 -9.28 -16.17
N LEU A 510 5.90 -9.16 -15.07
CA LEU A 510 6.30 -8.46 -13.85
C LEU A 510 6.94 -9.35 -12.79
N PHE A 511 6.71 -10.66 -12.80
CA PHE A 511 7.00 -11.51 -11.63
C PHE A 511 7.97 -12.65 -11.95
N ALA A 512 8.93 -12.87 -11.05
CA ALA A 512 9.84 -14.00 -11.11
C ALA A 512 9.15 -15.26 -10.57
N LYS A 513 8.48 -15.15 -9.41
CA LYS A 513 7.69 -16.22 -8.78
C LYS A 513 6.43 -15.69 -8.10
N ALA A 514 5.52 -16.61 -7.78
CA ALA A 514 4.27 -16.32 -7.09
C ALA A 514 4.01 -17.31 -5.94
N GLN A 515 3.49 -16.82 -4.82
CA GLN A 515 3.16 -17.65 -3.64
C GLN A 515 1.80 -17.26 -3.04
N PRO A 516 0.68 -17.83 -3.53
CA PRO A 516 -0.62 -17.69 -2.87
C PRO A 516 -0.76 -18.64 -1.68
N THR A 517 -1.34 -18.13 -0.60
CA THR A 517 -1.73 -18.91 0.60
C THR A 517 -3.24 -18.84 0.79
N VAL A 518 -3.89 -20.00 0.89
CA VAL A 518 -5.35 -20.21 0.98
C VAL A 518 -6.13 -19.34 -0.01
N GLY A 519 -5.60 -19.22 -1.22
CA GLY A 519 -6.08 -18.26 -2.23
C GLY A 519 -7.17 -18.87 -3.11
N PRO A 520 -8.39 -18.31 -3.17
CA PRO A 520 -9.43 -18.88 -4.02
C PRO A 520 -9.08 -18.70 -5.50
N PRO A 521 -9.44 -19.64 -6.39
CA PRO A 521 -9.20 -19.49 -7.83
C PRO A 521 -10.04 -18.41 -8.53
N ALA A 522 -11.07 -17.87 -7.87
CA ALA A 522 -12.02 -16.91 -8.40
C ALA A 522 -12.32 -15.81 -7.36
N LEU A 523 -12.99 -14.74 -7.79
CA LEU A 523 -13.60 -13.80 -6.85
C LEU A 523 -14.69 -14.56 -6.08
N GLY A 524 -14.51 -14.69 -4.77
CA GLY A 524 -15.38 -15.48 -3.89
C GLY A 524 -15.16 -16.99 -4.00
N ILE A 525 -16.22 -17.76 -3.78
CA ILE A 525 -16.18 -19.21 -3.58
C ILE A 525 -16.29 -19.94 -4.91
N TRP A 526 -15.51 -21.01 -5.09
CA TRP A 526 -15.67 -21.94 -6.19
C TRP A 526 -15.61 -23.40 -5.72
N SER A 527 -16.72 -24.13 -5.89
CA SER A 527 -16.80 -25.57 -5.64
C SER A 527 -17.34 -26.26 -6.90
N PRO A 528 -16.46 -26.74 -7.80
CA PRO A 528 -16.84 -27.43 -9.02
C PRO A 528 -17.79 -28.62 -8.74
N PRO A 529 -18.76 -28.89 -9.63
CA PRO A 529 -18.97 -28.29 -10.95
C PRO A 529 -19.78 -26.99 -10.94
N ALA A 530 -20.10 -26.41 -9.78
CA ALA A 530 -20.82 -25.14 -9.73
C ALA A 530 -19.96 -23.99 -10.29
N GLU A 531 -20.61 -22.96 -10.82
CA GLU A 531 -19.94 -21.72 -11.22
C GLU A 531 -19.41 -20.98 -9.99
N PRO A 532 -18.24 -20.31 -10.06
CA PRO A 532 -17.79 -19.45 -8.98
C PRO A 532 -18.81 -18.36 -8.63
N THR A 533 -18.88 -17.94 -7.37
CA THR A 533 -19.81 -16.88 -6.96
C THR A 533 -19.55 -15.55 -7.67
N GLY A 534 -18.28 -15.20 -7.92
CA GLY A 534 -17.89 -14.04 -8.74
C GLY A 534 -18.01 -14.24 -10.26
N GLY A 535 -18.57 -15.37 -10.70
CA GLY A 535 -18.78 -15.76 -12.10
C GLY A 535 -17.54 -16.29 -12.82
N LEU A 536 -17.72 -16.98 -13.94
CA LEU A 536 -16.61 -17.52 -14.77
C LEU A 536 -15.62 -16.45 -15.25
N ARG A 537 -16.05 -15.19 -15.27
CA ARG A 537 -15.24 -14.04 -15.66
C ARG A 537 -14.12 -13.71 -14.67
N SER A 538 -14.26 -14.13 -13.41
CA SER A 538 -13.25 -13.92 -12.36
C SER A 538 -12.33 -15.13 -12.15
N LEU A 539 -12.62 -16.27 -12.79
CA LEU A 539 -11.93 -17.54 -12.60
C LEU A 539 -10.54 -17.56 -13.27
N THR A 540 -9.48 -17.54 -12.45
CA THR A 540 -8.08 -17.50 -12.90
C THR A 540 -7.58 -18.82 -13.48
N GLN A 541 -8.23 -19.95 -13.18
CA GLN A 541 -7.95 -21.27 -13.76
C GLN A 541 -7.88 -21.24 -15.29
N ARG A 542 -8.77 -20.44 -15.89
CA ARG A 542 -8.89 -20.26 -17.35
C ARG A 542 -7.73 -19.47 -17.95
N MET A 543 -6.99 -18.74 -17.11
CA MET A 543 -5.91 -17.85 -17.50
C MET A 543 -4.52 -18.41 -17.17
N LEU A 544 -4.43 -19.59 -16.55
CA LEU A 544 -3.16 -20.17 -16.10
C LEU A 544 -2.14 -20.41 -17.22
N ALA A 545 -2.56 -20.49 -18.49
CA ALA A 545 -1.59 -20.54 -19.61
C ALA A 545 -0.64 -19.32 -19.60
N SER A 546 -1.07 -18.17 -19.10
CA SER A 546 -0.25 -16.95 -19.02
C SER A 546 0.99 -17.10 -18.12
N VAL A 547 0.98 -18.03 -17.15
CA VAL A 547 2.05 -18.16 -16.16
C VAL A 547 3.09 -19.23 -16.50
N ARG A 548 3.22 -19.63 -17.77
CA ARG A 548 4.27 -20.57 -18.24
C ARG A 548 5.65 -20.29 -17.63
N ASN A 549 6.01 -19.01 -17.58
CA ASN A 549 7.35 -18.57 -17.18
C ASN A 549 7.43 -18.15 -15.70
N VAL A 550 6.34 -18.23 -14.94
CA VAL A 550 6.26 -17.84 -13.52
C VAL A 550 5.95 -19.09 -12.68
N PRO A 551 6.92 -19.64 -11.94
CA PRO A 551 6.69 -20.75 -11.02
C PRO A 551 5.83 -20.35 -9.82
N PHE A 552 5.03 -21.31 -9.32
CA PHE A 552 4.15 -21.12 -8.15
C PHE A 552 4.49 -22.07 -7.00
N LEU A 553 4.41 -21.56 -5.77
CA LEU A 553 4.24 -22.37 -4.57
C LEU A 553 2.86 -22.06 -4.00
N ILE A 554 1.99 -23.05 -3.99
CA ILE A 554 0.58 -22.92 -3.62
C ILE A 554 0.39 -23.62 -2.28
N TRP A 555 -0.07 -22.90 -1.26
CA TRP A 555 -0.36 -23.43 0.06
C TRP A 555 -1.86 -23.33 0.33
N ASP A 556 -2.54 -24.44 0.57
CA ASP A 556 -3.95 -24.44 0.95
C ASP A 556 -4.25 -25.50 2.02
N GLU A 557 -5.25 -25.24 2.86
CA GLU A 557 -5.71 -26.13 3.92
C GLU A 557 -6.86 -27.00 3.41
N GLU A 558 -6.79 -28.31 3.66
CA GLU A 558 -7.82 -29.27 3.19
C GLU A 558 -9.19 -29.00 3.82
N THR A 559 -9.20 -28.56 5.08
CA THR A 559 -10.41 -28.29 5.86
C THR A 559 -10.78 -26.80 5.94
N ASP A 560 -10.23 -25.99 5.03
CA ASP A 560 -10.57 -24.58 4.86
C ASP A 560 -12.07 -24.38 4.61
N GLU A 561 -12.71 -23.64 5.52
CA GLU A 561 -14.14 -23.38 5.54
C GLU A 561 -14.57 -22.22 4.64
N LEU A 562 -13.62 -21.38 4.19
CA LEU A 562 -13.87 -20.19 3.37
C LEU A 562 -13.46 -20.38 1.91
N VAL A 563 -12.41 -21.15 1.65
CA VAL A 563 -11.90 -21.46 0.32
C VAL A 563 -11.97 -22.96 0.07
N PRO A 564 -12.98 -23.46 -0.65
CA PRO A 564 -13.12 -24.89 -0.87
C PRO A 564 -11.94 -25.49 -1.62
N ILE A 565 -11.29 -26.47 -0.98
CA ILE A 565 -10.14 -27.18 -1.54
C ILE A 565 -10.44 -27.85 -2.90
N THR A 566 -11.71 -28.16 -3.20
CA THR A 566 -12.13 -28.73 -4.49
C THR A 566 -11.86 -27.79 -5.67
N GLY A 567 -12.06 -26.47 -5.49
CA GLY A 567 -11.73 -25.47 -6.50
C GLY A 567 -10.21 -25.36 -6.69
N VAL A 568 -9.46 -25.33 -5.58
CA VAL A 568 -7.99 -25.28 -5.59
C VAL A 568 -7.40 -26.50 -6.29
N ARG A 569 -7.89 -27.70 -6.02
CA ARG A 569 -7.43 -28.93 -6.70
C ARG A 569 -7.65 -28.88 -8.22
N GLU A 570 -8.74 -28.27 -8.72
CA GLU A 570 -8.93 -28.05 -10.16
C GLU A 570 -8.01 -26.95 -10.74
N GLN A 571 -7.62 -25.95 -9.94
CA GLN A 571 -6.56 -24.99 -10.28
C GLN A 571 -5.20 -25.70 -10.44
N VAL A 572 -4.81 -26.51 -9.45
CA VAL A 572 -3.53 -27.26 -9.44
C VAL A 572 -3.49 -28.29 -10.56
N LYS A 573 -4.57 -29.03 -10.78
CA LYS A 573 -4.72 -29.94 -11.93
C LYS A 573 -4.48 -29.22 -13.25
N ARG A 574 -4.95 -27.98 -13.40
CA ARG A 574 -4.71 -27.20 -14.62
C ARG A 574 -3.24 -26.83 -14.79
N PHE A 575 -2.52 -26.48 -13.72
CA PHE A 575 -1.06 -26.32 -13.77
C PHE A 575 -0.37 -27.63 -14.23
N ASP A 576 -0.84 -28.76 -13.71
CA ASP A 576 -0.30 -30.09 -14.03
C ASP A 576 -0.51 -30.47 -15.50
N GLU A 577 -1.73 -30.28 -16.02
CA GLU A 577 -2.11 -30.51 -17.42
C GLU A 577 -1.34 -29.62 -18.41
N LEU A 578 -1.04 -28.37 -18.00
CA LEU A 578 -0.21 -27.45 -18.77
C LEU A 578 1.28 -27.83 -18.73
N GLY A 579 1.66 -28.73 -17.82
CA GLY A 579 3.04 -29.13 -17.60
C GLY A 579 3.88 -28.03 -16.96
N TYR A 580 3.29 -27.10 -16.19
CA TYR A 580 3.99 -25.94 -15.66
C TYR A 580 4.74 -26.24 -14.36
N ARG A 581 5.64 -25.33 -13.98
CA ARG A 581 6.42 -25.45 -12.74
C ARG A 581 5.57 -24.98 -11.57
N TYR A 582 5.24 -25.88 -10.67
CA TYR A 582 4.56 -25.55 -9.43
C TYR A 582 4.91 -26.55 -8.33
N GLU A 583 4.71 -26.11 -7.10
CA GLU A 583 4.60 -26.93 -5.91
C GLU A 583 3.28 -26.59 -5.24
N PHE A 584 2.52 -27.60 -4.87
CA PHE A 584 1.27 -27.46 -4.14
C PHE A 584 1.39 -28.24 -2.83
N ASP A 585 1.39 -27.54 -1.71
CA ASP A 585 1.38 -28.12 -0.37
C ASP A 585 -0.04 -28.04 0.17
N GLU A 586 -0.67 -29.21 0.31
CA GLU A 586 -2.00 -29.36 0.87
C GLU A 586 -1.88 -29.77 2.35
N PHE A 587 -2.23 -28.84 3.23
CA PHE A 587 -2.17 -29.03 4.67
C PHE A 587 -3.40 -29.77 5.17
N HIS A 588 -3.21 -30.81 5.99
CA HIS A 588 -4.30 -31.73 6.38
C HIS A 588 -4.90 -31.42 7.76
N ALA A 589 -4.44 -30.36 8.41
CA ALA A 589 -4.81 -30.03 9.77
C ALA A 589 -4.79 -28.51 9.96
N GLY A 590 -5.94 -27.88 9.74
CA GLY A 590 -6.09 -26.45 9.89
C GLY A 590 -7.42 -25.91 9.35
N ASP A 591 -7.82 -24.76 9.84
CA ASP A 591 -8.84 -23.89 9.25
C ASP A 591 -8.19 -22.81 8.37
N HIS A 592 -9.00 -21.93 7.78
CA HIS A 592 -8.53 -20.86 6.89
C HIS A 592 -7.42 -19.97 7.49
N LEU A 593 -7.35 -19.84 8.82
CA LEU A 593 -6.41 -18.94 9.52
C LEU A 593 -5.18 -19.65 10.07
N THR A 594 -5.14 -20.98 9.98
CA THR A 594 -4.12 -21.79 10.63
C THR A 594 -2.71 -21.40 10.20
N LEU A 595 -2.45 -21.18 8.90
CA LEU A 595 -1.15 -20.75 8.40
C LEU A 595 -0.79 -19.31 8.81
N ALA A 596 -1.78 -18.41 8.90
CA ALA A 596 -1.57 -17.05 9.41
C ALA A 596 -1.19 -17.05 10.90
N ILE A 597 -1.86 -17.87 11.73
CA ILE A 597 -1.56 -18.02 13.17
C ILE A 597 -0.21 -18.72 13.36
N ASN A 598 0.12 -19.69 12.53
CA ASN A 598 1.40 -20.39 12.58
C ASN A 598 2.58 -19.44 12.34
N ASP A 599 2.40 -18.47 11.44
CA ASP A 599 3.34 -17.42 11.10
C ASP A 599 4.75 -17.94 10.85
N GLU A 600 4.88 -18.95 9.99
CA GLU A 600 6.17 -19.51 9.53
C GLU A 600 6.13 -19.56 8.00
N TYR A 601 6.89 -18.69 7.36
CA TYR A 601 6.92 -18.51 5.91
C TYR A 601 8.34 -18.69 5.36
N GLY A 602 9.29 -19.19 6.17
CA GLY A 602 10.67 -19.45 5.78
C GLY A 602 10.77 -20.33 4.52
N PRO A 603 10.04 -21.46 4.43
CA PRO A 603 10.04 -22.28 3.21
C PRO A 603 9.46 -21.55 1.98
N ALA A 604 8.41 -20.76 2.16
CA ALA A 604 7.85 -19.93 1.09
C ALA A 604 8.84 -18.84 0.65
N ALA A 605 9.56 -18.23 1.59
CA ALA A 605 10.61 -17.28 1.32
C ALA A 605 11.78 -17.92 0.56
N GLU A 606 12.17 -19.14 0.94
CA GLU A 606 13.19 -19.92 0.23
C GLU A 606 12.76 -20.23 -1.20
N PHE A 607 11.50 -20.65 -1.40
CA PHE A 607 10.93 -20.86 -2.72
C PHE A 607 11.01 -19.59 -3.58
N LEU A 608 10.55 -18.44 -3.08
CA LEU A 608 10.61 -17.18 -3.82
C LEU A 608 12.09 -16.82 -4.14
N GLY A 609 13.00 -17.05 -3.19
CA GLY A 609 14.45 -17.03 -3.44
C GLY A 609 14.98 -15.66 -3.87
N THR A 610 15.81 -15.62 -4.92
CA THR A 610 16.38 -14.38 -5.49
C THR A 610 16.31 -14.37 -7.02
N ASP A 611 15.39 -15.17 -7.57
CA ASP A 611 15.24 -15.28 -9.01
C ASP A 611 14.79 -13.95 -9.62
N THR A 612 15.12 -13.77 -10.89
CA THR A 612 14.77 -12.55 -11.63
C THR A 612 13.88 -12.88 -12.80
N VAL A 613 12.98 -11.93 -13.13
CA VAL A 613 12.13 -12.00 -14.30
C VAL A 613 12.99 -12.24 -15.55
N GLN A 614 12.65 -13.26 -16.33
CA GLN A 614 13.22 -13.48 -17.66
C GLN A 614 12.41 -12.69 -18.70
N PRO A 615 12.90 -11.53 -19.19
CA PRO A 615 12.08 -10.63 -20.01
C PRO A 615 11.89 -11.12 -21.45
N ASN A 616 12.66 -12.12 -21.89
CA ASN A 616 12.62 -12.65 -23.26
C ASN A 616 12.62 -14.19 -23.22
N PRO A 617 11.56 -14.81 -22.69
CA PRO A 617 11.45 -16.27 -22.69
C PRO A 617 11.36 -16.78 -24.13
N THR A 618 11.74 -18.04 -24.35
CA THR A 618 11.76 -18.66 -25.68
C THR A 618 10.35 -19.01 -26.18
N HIS A 619 9.42 -19.16 -25.23
CA HIS A 619 8.04 -19.54 -25.45
C HIS A 619 7.14 -18.68 -24.56
N VAL A 620 6.18 -18.00 -25.17
CA VAL A 620 5.14 -17.22 -24.48
C VAL A 620 3.79 -17.85 -24.75
N SER A 621 3.09 -18.23 -23.68
CA SER A 621 1.67 -18.58 -23.71
C SER A 621 0.93 -17.49 -22.96
N TYR A 622 -0.20 -17.02 -23.51
CA TYR A 622 -1.00 -15.97 -22.89
C TYR A 622 -2.48 -16.20 -23.14
N ALA A 623 -3.26 -16.23 -22.06
CA ALA A 623 -4.70 -16.31 -22.07
C ALA A 623 -5.28 -14.94 -21.71
N TYR A 624 -5.92 -14.30 -22.68
CA TYR A 624 -6.44 -12.95 -22.56
C TYR A 624 -7.92 -12.95 -22.19
N ASN A 625 -8.21 -12.38 -21.02
CA ASN A 625 -9.55 -12.20 -20.48
C ASN A 625 -9.87 -10.70 -20.35
N PRO A 626 -10.60 -10.09 -21.31
CA PRO A 626 -10.84 -8.66 -21.30
C PRO A 626 -11.82 -8.22 -20.20
N THR A 627 -12.51 -9.13 -19.49
CA THR A 627 -13.39 -8.74 -18.37
C THR A 627 -12.65 -8.40 -17.09
N MET A 628 -11.33 -8.60 -17.05
CA MET A 628 -10.47 -8.15 -15.95
C MET A 628 -9.66 -6.90 -16.32
N ASP A 629 -9.90 -6.31 -17.49
CA ASP A 629 -9.25 -5.09 -17.91
C ASP A 629 -10.08 -3.88 -17.48
N PHE A 630 -9.44 -2.95 -16.75
CA PHE A 630 -10.05 -1.68 -16.38
C PHE A 630 -9.28 -0.55 -17.04
N ALA A 631 -9.60 -0.31 -18.32
CA ALA A 631 -8.89 0.68 -19.13
C ALA A 631 -9.03 2.11 -18.59
N ALA A 632 -10.15 2.43 -17.93
CA ALA A 632 -10.36 3.72 -17.27
C ALA A 632 -9.37 3.94 -16.11
N ASP A 633 -8.88 2.85 -15.52
CA ASP A 633 -7.96 2.87 -14.37
C ASP A 633 -6.52 2.54 -14.78
N GLY A 634 -6.25 2.45 -16.08
CA GLY A 634 -4.92 2.12 -16.61
C GLY A 634 -4.46 0.68 -16.35
N THR A 635 -5.35 -0.23 -15.93
CA THR A 635 -5.04 -1.64 -15.61
C THR A 635 -5.47 -2.63 -16.70
N ALA A 636 -5.52 -2.18 -17.96
CA ALA A 636 -5.74 -3.07 -19.09
C ALA A 636 -4.52 -3.97 -19.36
N ALA A 637 -4.76 -5.28 -19.54
CA ALA A 637 -3.75 -6.27 -19.89
C ALA A 637 -3.63 -6.40 -21.43
N GLY A 638 -3.56 -7.62 -21.96
CA GLY A 638 -3.48 -7.85 -23.42
C GLY A 638 -2.06 -7.92 -23.98
N HIS A 639 -1.06 -8.08 -23.11
CA HIS A 639 0.33 -8.29 -23.48
C HIS A 639 1.08 -9.14 -22.44
N ALA A 640 2.12 -9.83 -22.91
CA ALA A 640 3.06 -10.57 -22.09
C ALA A 640 4.41 -10.67 -22.81
N TYR A 641 5.47 -10.17 -22.17
CA TYR A 641 6.84 -10.24 -22.70
C TYR A 641 6.96 -9.58 -24.08
N TRP A 642 7.20 -10.36 -25.14
CA TRP A 642 7.35 -9.89 -26.53
C TRP A 642 6.09 -10.14 -27.39
N LEU A 643 5.01 -10.64 -26.81
CA LEU A 643 3.70 -10.85 -27.43
C LEU A 643 2.71 -9.82 -26.90
N TYR A 644 2.07 -9.04 -27.77
CA TYR A 644 1.25 -7.91 -27.34
C TYR A 644 0.17 -7.51 -28.35
N ALA A 645 -0.70 -6.57 -27.96
CA ALA A 645 -1.81 -6.07 -28.78
C ALA A 645 -2.73 -7.19 -29.26
N LEU A 646 -3.09 -8.11 -28.36
CA LEU A 646 -4.05 -9.17 -28.67
C LEU A 646 -5.44 -8.58 -28.81
N SER A 647 -6.18 -9.07 -29.80
CA SER A 647 -7.59 -8.76 -29.99
C SER A 647 -8.38 -10.05 -30.11
N LEU A 648 -9.49 -10.17 -29.40
CA LEU A 648 -10.38 -11.31 -29.54
C LEU A 648 -11.12 -11.24 -30.88
N ARG A 649 -11.48 -12.40 -31.43
CA ARG A 649 -12.42 -12.49 -32.55
C ARG A 649 -13.85 -12.29 -32.07
N ASN A 650 -14.21 -12.98 -30.99
CA ASN A 650 -15.46 -12.79 -30.28
C ASN A 650 -15.18 -12.39 -28.83
N GLY A 651 -15.35 -11.10 -28.54
CA GLY A 651 -15.28 -10.55 -27.18
C GLY A 651 -16.65 -10.41 -26.50
N SER A 652 -17.73 -10.95 -27.08
CA SER A 652 -19.06 -10.90 -26.48
C SER A 652 -19.28 -12.02 -25.46
N GLY A 653 -20.33 -11.88 -24.64
CA GLY A 653 -20.67 -12.82 -23.57
C GLY A 653 -20.22 -12.34 -22.20
N THR A 654 -20.53 -13.13 -21.16
CA THR A 654 -20.24 -12.76 -19.76
C THR A 654 -18.80 -13.06 -19.36
N ALA A 655 -18.12 -13.96 -20.06
CA ALA A 655 -16.76 -14.40 -19.73
C ALA A 655 -15.93 -14.76 -20.99
N PRO A 656 -15.78 -13.84 -21.98
CA PRO A 656 -14.96 -14.06 -23.17
C PRO A 656 -13.50 -14.40 -22.82
N LEU A 657 -12.86 -15.21 -23.65
CA LEU A 657 -11.46 -15.60 -23.48
C LEU A 657 -10.84 -15.87 -24.86
N GLY A 658 -9.59 -15.47 -25.04
CA GLY A 658 -8.75 -15.90 -26.17
C GLY A 658 -7.40 -16.38 -25.68
N SER A 659 -6.71 -17.21 -26.45
CA SER A 659 -5.36 -17.67 -26.09
C SER A 659 -4.42 -17.60 -27.28
N ALA A 660 -3.17 -17.25 -27.02
CA ALA A 660 -2.07 -17.30 -27.96
C ALA A 660 -0.87 -18.01 -27.32
N ASP A 661 -0.30 -18.96 -28.03
CA ASP A 661 0.86 -19.77 -27.64
C ASP A 661 1.89 -19.64 -28.76
N VAL A 662 3.03 -19.02 -28.46
CA VAL A 662 4.04 -18.66 -29.44
C VAL A 662 5.42 -19.11 -28.98
N ARG A 663 6.02 -20.04 -29.73
CA ARG A 663 7.40 -20.48 -29.54
C ARG A 663 8.29 -19.90 -30.64
N SER A 664 9.44 -19.35 -30.25
CA SER A 664 10.44 -18.90 -31.22
C SER A 664 11.57 -19.90 -31.39
N GLU A 665 11.79 -20.33 -32.63
CA GLU A 665 12.95 -21.14 -32.99
C GLU A 665 14.25 -20.33 -33.08
N GLY A 666 14.15 -19.00 -33.07
CA GLY A 666 15.29 -18.09 -33.18
C GLY A 666 16.25 -18.16 -31.99
N PHE A 667 15.78 -18.64 -30.84
CA PHE A 667 16.61 -18.84 -29.65
C PHE A 667 17.51 -20.09 -29.76
N GLY A 668 17.16 -21.07 -30.59
CA GLY A 668 17.93 -22.31 -30.74
C GLY A 668 17.80 -23.27 -29.56
N VAL A 669 16.66 -23.19 -28.86
CA VAL A 669 16.32 -24.10 -27.76
C VAL A 669 14.87 -24.53 -27.92
N GLY A 670 14.59 -25.78 -27.59
CA GLY A 670 13.23 -26.31 -27.51
C GLY A 670 12.62 -26.09 -26.13
N ASP A 671 11.37 -26.50 -25.97
CA ASP A 671 10.72 -26.51 -24.65
C ASP A 671 11.36 -27.54 -23.75
N ALA A 672 11.60 -27.15 -22.50
CA ALA A 672 12.06 -28.08 -21.48
C ALA A 672 10.96 -29.14 -21.24
N PRO A 673 11.32 -30.43 -21.22
CA PRO A 673 10.35 -31.47 -20.90
C PRO A 673 9.90 -31.29 -19.45
N ALA A 674 8.59 -31.28 -19.24
CA ALA A 674 8.03 -31.31 -17.91
C ALA A 674 8.32 -32.67 -17.25
N SER A 675 8.60 -32.66 -15.95
CA SER A 675 8.71 -33.90 -15.19
C SER A 675 7.35 -34.61 -15.12
N GLU A 676 7.39 -35.91 -14.85
CA GLU A 676 6.22 -36.58 -14.26
C GLU A 676 5.79 -35.84 -12.99
N THR A 677 4.51 -35.95 -12.66
CA THR A 677 3.96 -35.37 -11.44
C THR A 677 4.52 -36.11 -10.24
N GLN A 678 5.14 -35.38 -9.32
CA GLN A 678 5.79 -35.93 -8.13
C GLN A 678 4.88 -35.72 -6.93
N ALA A 679 4.76 -36.75 -6.10
CA ALA A 679 4.08 -36.67 -4.82
C ALA A 679 5.12 -36.68 -3.69
N GLY A 680 4.92 -35.81 -2.71
CA GLY A 680 5.74 -35.71 -1.51
C GLY A 680 4.87 -35.55 -0.27
N ALA A 681 5.54 -35.43 0.86
CA ALA A 681 4.92 -35.05 2.12
C ALA A 681 5.96 -34.37 3.00
N GLY A 682 5.50 -33.47 3.86
CA GLY A 682 6.34 -32.71 4.76
C GLY A 682 5.56 -32.25 5.98
N ALA A 683 6.22 -31.41 6.76
CA ALA A 683 5.54 -30.66 7.81
C ALA A 683 6.16 -29.26 7.92
N LEU A 684 5.31 -28.25 8.05
CA LEU A 684 5.73 -26.90 8.36
C LEU A 684 6.08 -26.82 9.85
N THR A 685 7.32 -26.46 10.15
CA THR A 685 7.87 -26.42 11.52
C THR A 685 8.62 -25.12 11.74
N GLY A 686 8.71 -24.66 12.99
CA GLY A 686 9.28 -23.34 13.33
C GLY A 686 8.22 -22.29 13.64
N GLY A 687 6.96 -22.62 13.37
CA GLY A 687 5.76 -21.83 13.67
C GLY A 687 5.32 -21.78 15.13
N GLN A 688 4.25 -21.02 15.38
CA GLN A 688 3.52 -20.99 16.66
C GLN A 688 2.74 -22.28 16.91
N ILE A 689 2.31 -22.94 15.83
CA ILE A 689 1.65 -24.23 15.89
C ILE A 689 2.75 -25.30 15.78
N PRO A 690 2.67 -26.42 16.52
CA PRO A 690 3.53 -27.57 16.28
C PRO A 690 3.49 -28.01 14.81
N ALA A 691 4.38 -28.92 14.43
CA ALA A 691 4.50 -29.41 13.05
C ALA A 691 3.14 -29.61 12.33
N ILE A 692 2.87 -28.82 11.30
CA ILE A 692 1.63 -28.90 10.50
C ILE A 692 1.93 -29.79 9.28
N PRO A 693 1.40 -31.02 9.23
CA PRO A 693 1.70 -31.95 8.14
C PRO A 693 0.98 -31.54 6.85
N PHE A 694 1.66 -31.74 5.73
CA PHE A 694 1.12 -31.55 4.39
C PHE A 694 1.53 -32.69 3.45
N THR A 695 0.74 -32.92 2.42
CA THR A 695 1.20 -33.63 1.23
C THR A 695 1.53 -32.62 0.15
N SER A 696 2.53 -32.94 -0.67
CA SER A 696 2.94 -32.07 -1.76
C SER A 696 2.73 -32.71 -3.13
N GLN A 697 2.31 -31.89 -4.09
CA GLN A 697 2.26 -32.22 -5.51
C GLN A 697 3.15 -31.24 -6.27
N THR A 698 4.16 -31.75 -6.97
CA THR A 698 5.17 -30.91 -7.62
C THR A 698 5.37 -31.30 -9.08
N LYS A 699 5.57 -30.29 -9.93
CA LYS A 699 6.07 -30.48 -11.29
C LYS A 699 7.21 -29.50 -11.55
N THR A 700 8.28 -30.00 -12.15
CA THR A 700 9.46 -29.22 -12.51
C THR A 700 9.75 -29.37 -14.01
N TRP A 701 10.72 -28.61 -14.51
CA TRP A 701 11.21 -28.75 -15.88
C TRP A 701 12.64 -29.29 -15.88
N GLY A 702 12.91 -30.19 -16.82
CA GLY A 702 14.27 -30.62 -17.12
C GLY A 702 15.09 -29.53 -17.84
N ALA A 703 16.26 -29.92 -18.34
CA ALA A 703 17.06 -29.03 -19.18
C ALA A 703 16.36 -28.80 -20.53
N ALA A 704 16.25 -27.53 -20.95
CA ALA A 704 15.79 -27.19 -22.29
C ALA A 704 16.72 -27.81 -23.35
N PRO A 705 16.20 -28.60 -24.30
CA PRO A 705 17.04 -29.21 -25.33
C PRO A 705 17.56 -28.14 -26.28
N GLN A 706 18.79 -28.31 -26.76
CA GLN A 706 19.29 -27.50 -27.87
C GLN A 706 18.53 -27.85 -29.14
N ALA A 707 18.17 -26.83 -29.92
CA ALA A 707 17.49 -26.97 -31.19
C ALA A 707 18.21 -26.15 -32.28
N PRO A 708 18.11 -26.54 -33.56
CA PRO A 708 18.58 -25.69 -34.64
C PRO A 708 17.94 -24.30 -34.57
N LYS A 709 18.75 -23.25 -34.77
CA LYS A 709 18.23 -21.89 -34.88
C LYS A 709 17.60 -21.70 -36.24
N HIS A 710 16.31 -21.41 -36.25
CA HIS A 710 15.57 -21.07 -37.45
C HIS A 710 14.93 -19.70 -37.31
N ASN A 711 14.80 -19.02 -38.44
CA ASN A 711 14.03 -17.79 -38.55
C ASN A 711 12.54 -18.15 -38.67
N ALA A 712 11.96 -18.71 -37.61
CA ALA A 712 10.60 -19.24 -37.61
C ALA A 712 9.92 -19.09 -36.24
N LEU A 713 8.60 -18.97 -36.26
CA LEU A 713 7.73 -18.94 -35.09
C LEU A 713 6.64 -20.01 -35.24
N ASP A 714 6.46 -20.81 -34.19
CA ASP A 714 5.31 -21.71 -34.06
C ASP A 714 4.23 -20.98 -33.28
N ILE A 715 3.03 -20.91 -33.85
CA ILE A 715 1.93 -20.09 -33.33
C ILE A 715 0.67 -20.95 -33.26
N ALA A 716 0.11 -21.09 -32.06
CA ALA A 716 -1.24 -21.59 -31.85
C ALA A 716 -2.13 -20.49 -31.24
N ALA A 717 -3.32 -20.28 -31.80
CA ALA A 717 -4.23 -19.25 -31.29
C ALA A 717 -5.71 -19.65 -31.37
N THR A 718 -6.45 -19.37 -30.30
CA THR A 718 -7.88 -19.64 -30.17
C THR A 718 -8.63 -18.35 -29.85
N ASN A 719 -9.68 -18.04 -30.61
CA ASN A 719 -10.49 -16.83 -30.48
C ASN A 719 -9.68 -15.51 -30.56
N ILE A 720 -8.52 -15.51 -31.23
CA ILE A 720 -7.70 -14.31 -31.46
C ILE A 720 -7.86 -13.86 -32.91
N SER A 721 -8.27 -12.60 -33.12
CA SER A 721 -8.36 -11.98 -34.44
C SER A 721 -7.06 -11.30 -34.86
N ALA A 722 -6.30 -10.75 -33.91
CA ALA A 722 -5.02 -10.11 -34.17
C ALA A 722 -4.05 -10.22 -32.99
N MET A 723 -2.75 -10.25 -33.28
CA MET A 723 -1.67 -10.10 -32.30
C MET A 723 -0.41 -9.51 -32.93
N THR A 724 0.47 -8.96 -32.08
CA THR A 724 1.79 -8.44 -32.47
C THR A 724 2.90 -9.14 -31.71
N ILE A 725 4.00 -9.44 -32.40
CA ILE A 725 5.20 -10.08 -31.86
C ILE A 725 6.39 -9.17 -32.13
N ASP A 726 7.15 -8.84 -31.07
CA ASP A 726 8.43 -8.16 -31.21
C ASP A 726 9.49 -9.15 -31.72
N ALA A 727 9.77 -9.08 -33.03
CA ALA A 727 10.60 -10.04 -33.75
C ALA A 727 12.02 -10.08 -33.19
N LYS A 728 12.62 -8.93 -32.88
CA LYS A 728 13.98 -8.87 -32.33
C LYS A 728 14.06 -9.48 -30.94
N ARG A 729 13.09 -9.22 -30.06
CA ARG A 729 13.03 -9.86 -28.74
C ARG A 729 12.78 -11.36 -28.86
N ALA A 730 11.93 -11.77 -29.80
CA ALA A 730 11.72 -13.16 -30.18
C ALA A 730 12.89 -13.75 -30.99
N LYS A 731 13.99 -13.03 -31.26
CA LYS A 731 15.17 -13.53 -32.00
C LYS A 731 14.90 -14.00 -33.45
N VAL A 732 13.91 -13.42 -34.12
CA VAL A 732 13.59 -13.68 -35.54
C VAL A 732 13.60 -12.37 -36.35
N SER A 733 13.53 -12.48 -37.68
CA SER A 733 13.43 -11.35 -38.62
C SER A 733 12.00 -11.12 -39.11
N CYS A 734 11.77 -10.03 -39.86
CA CYS A 734 10.49 -9.76 -40.53
C CYS A 734 10.11 -10.81 -41.60
N GLN A 735 11.08 -11.63 -42.03
CA GLN A 735 10.86 -12.71 -42.99
C GLN A 735 10.73 -14.07 -42.29
N ALA A 736 10.40 -14.08 -40.99
CA ALA A 736 10.22 -15.32 -40.25
C ALA A 736 9.11 -16.17 -40.87
N THR A 737 9.37 -17.47 -41.00
CA THR A 737 8.32 -18.44 -41.32
C THR A 737 7.34 -18.51 -40.15
N LEU A 738 6.06 -18.31 -40.40
CA LEU A 738 5.01 -18.37 -39.38
C LEU A 738 4.24 -19.69 -39.54
N ASN A 739 4.47 -20.63 -38.62
CA ASN A 739 3.75 -21.91 -38.57
C ASN A 739 2.50 -21.72 -37.71
N VAL A 740 1.39 -21.34 -38.35
CA VAL A 740 0.15 -20.93 -37.65
C VAL A 740 -0.88 -22.05 -37.61
N THR A 741 -1.37 -22.36 -36.40
CA THR A 741 -2.56 -23.16 -36.13
C THR A 741 -3.58 -22.27 -35.42
N THR A 742 -4.79 -22.13 -35.97
CA THR A 742 -5.82 -21.28 -35.36
C THR A 742 -7.23 -21.78 -35.63
N ASP A 743 -8.17 -21.44 -34.76
CA ASP A 743 -9.59 -21.78 -34.86
C ASP A 743 -10.39 -20.85 -35.80
N GLY A 744 -9.74 -19.84 -36.38
CA GLY A 744 -10.32 -18.99 -37.41
C GLY A 744 -9.37 -17.88 -37.88
N PRO A 745 -9.85 -16.87 -38.63
CA PRO A 745 -8.98 -15.87 -39.25
C PRO A 745 -8.04 -15.10 -38.30
N LEU A 746 -6.73 -15.21 -38.46
CA LEU A 746 -5.76 -14.57 -37.57
C LEU A 746 -4.87 -13.60 -38.32
N THR A 747 -4.68 -12.40 -37.78
CA THR A 747 -3.67 -11.43 -38.27
C THR A 747 -2.48 -11.40 -37.32
N VAL A 748 -1.29 -11.73 -37.82
CA VAL A 748 -0.03 -11.67 -37.07
C VAL A 748 0.83 -10.53 -37.59
N THR A 749 1.25 -9.66 -36.69
CA THR A 749 2.15 -8.54 -37.00
C THR A 749 3.52 -8.77 -36.36
N LEU A 750 4.59 -8.79 -37.15
CA LEU A 750 5.97 -8.79 -36.67
C LEU A 750 6.49 -7.36 -36.61
N ALA A 751 6.97 -6.92 -35.44
CA ALA A 751 7.49 -5.57 -35.18
C ALA A 751 8.95 -5.59 -34.71
N ASP A 752 9.63 -4.44 -34.79
CA ASP A 752 11.06 -4.25 -34.45
C ASP A 752 12.03 -5.26 -35.09
N CYS A 753 12.00 -5.39 -36.41
CA CYS A 753 12.80 -6.40 -37.10
C CYS A 753 14.32 -6.11 -37.07
N PRO A 754 15.16 -7.12 -36.76
CA PRO A 754 16.61 -7.02 -36.90
C PRO A 754 17.04 -6.57 -38.30
N GLY A 755 17.82 -5.50 -38.38
CA GLY A 755 18.36 -4.95 -39.64
C GLY A 755 17.53 -3.82 -40.26
N ALA A 756 16.30 -3.58 -39.78
CA ALA A 756 15.45 -2.50 -40.25
C ALA A 756 14.54 -1.96 -39.13
N LYS A 757 15.07 -0.99 -38.37
CA LYS A 757 14.35 -0.38 -37.24
C LYS A 757 13.04 0.25 -37.74
N GLY A 758 11.93 -0.14 -37.10
CA GLY A 758 10.60 0.39 -37.42
C GLY A 758 9.88 -0.30 -38.57
N GLU A 759 10.46 -1.34 -39.18
CA GLU A 759 9.71 -2.18 -40.11
C GLU A 759 8.68 -3.04 -39.39
N THR A 760 7.53 -3.19 -40.03
CA THR A 760 6.40 -3.99 -39.55
C THR A 760 5.88 -4.83 -40.72
N VAL A 761 5.72 -6.14 -40.51
CA VAL A 761 5.17 -7.06 -41.52
C VAL A 761 3.94 -7.73 -40.95
N THR A 762 2.82 -7.59 -41.66
CA THR A 762 1.53 -8.16 -41.27
C THR A 762 1.14 -9.26 -42.24
N GLN A 763 0.74 -10.42 -41.70
CA GLN A 763 0.26 -11.57 -42.46
C GLN A 763 -1.09 -12.03 -41.90
N SER A 764 -1.99 -12.46 -42.78
CA SER A 764 -3.32 -12.97 -42.42
C SER A 764 -3.43 -14.44 -42.76
N PHE A 765 -4.02 -15.21 -41.85
CA PHE A 765 -4.25 -16.65 -41.92
C PHE A 765 -5.76 -16.89 -41.86
N GLY A 766 -6.25 -17.88 -42.61
CA GLY A 766 -7.69 -18.16 -42.79
C GLY A 766 -8.16 -19.37 -42.01
#